data_AF-A0A9N7VYC9-F1
#
_entry.id   AF-A0A9N7VYC9-F1
#
_cell.length_a   1.000
_cell.length_b   1.000
_cell.length_c   1.000
_cell.angle_alpha   90.00
_cell.angle_beta   90.00
_cell.angle_gamma   90.00
#
_symmetry.space_group_name_H-M   'P 1'
#
loop_
_entity.id
_entity.type
_entity.pdbx_description
1 polymer ?
#
loop_
_entity_poly.entity_id
_entity_poly.type
_entity_poly.pdbx_seq_one_letter_code
_entity_poly.pdbx_strand_id
1 'polypeptide(L)'
;LHSPVTALETCETAWFDEGDVSRDGDSELLADLRRKHRTRICSGPVDMEAETVSGIKSQHAGNNFHIFSASQGLLCLNSEQTWNQCEDYKVKFTCSGRFCSECRTRWFDHDDPTGNGDYELLADLLRIYPGEICRQPIAIEVQTVSGEPASNTSDTFLNYDATYGFVCVTADQGSRGCEDYKVRFTCPEEFCEVSQRCRTRWLSGDDPSDEGDVESLPQLMKSFPGQVCKNPISIEAQTTRGISAHYTGDTFLSYDVTFGFVCINDKQTGKQCEDYQVVLTCAPDFCQGCRTRWFDVDNPTGTGDYETLLQLQMLYPSEVCNQPVAIEAMTLSDVPAHETGDVLQEYDATRGFSCVNAEQPDGKSCQDYKTLKSVEFLPSCEPETIMILLTPPSDEESLELAWLWNHRKFRTHSSEGFFQCTNKLFLSDQAAWLHVKEFARKNAANALSVANMVMGMASILSSLNGHHHAACWLVLIGYLLDYADGAVARRLDACSALGAKLDDFADFTTFGIATSLLLRTTDLMDNILCVCYVLSVFVRLCFYSTGIPFMYRGLPCTYASAIVSCATILSGGNMAVLRIVVVAMILCMINHNFYPHDKVLESQAWKKVVYFGGVIMLFCSSSPPIVTEAEGGVACSKNQSFHQAV
;
A
#
# COMPACT_ATOMS: atom_id res chain seq x y z
N LEU A 1 -53.08 7.28 -3.40
CA LEU A 1 -53.03 5.94 -2.78
C LEU A 1 -51.56 5.60 -2.62
N HIS A 2 -51.12 5.46 -1.37
CA HIS A 2 -49.73 5.32 -0.97
C HIS A 2 -49.04 4.13 -1.67
N SER A 3 -47.94 4.41 -2.38
CA SER A 3 -46.90 3.40 -2.63
C SER A 3 -46.27 3.01 -1.28
N PRO A 4 -45.91 1.73 -1.07
CA PRO A 4 -45.25 1.32 0.15
C PRO A 4 -43.89 2.00 0.21
N VAL A 5 -43.56 2.53 1.39
CA VAL A 5 -42.22 3.00 1.74
C VAL A 5 -41.28 1.82 1.49
N THR A 6 -40.47 1.90 0.43
CA THR A 6 -39.28 1.06 0.27
C THR A 6 -38.49 1.21 1.57
N ALA A 7 -38.18 0.09 2.23
CA ALA A 7 -37.34 0.10 3.43
C ALA A 7 -36.13 0.98 3.14
N LEU A 8 -35.88 2.00 3.97
CA LEU A 8 -34.68 2.82 3.80
C LEU A 8 -33.50 1.86 3.89
N GLU A 9 -32.70 1.80 2.83
CA GLU A 9 -31.48 1.01 2.82
C GLU A 9 -30.56 1.58 3.93
N THR A 10 -30.24 0.73 4.91
CA THR A 10 -29.38 1.06 6.04
C THR A 10 -28.02 0.41 5.85
N CYS A 11 -26.97 1.09 6.29
CA CYS A 11 -25.62 0.57 6.34
C CYS A 11 -25.01 0.86 7.70
N GLU A 12 -24.12 -0.02 8.13
CA GLU A 12 -23.38 0.13 9.37
C GLU A 12 -22.00 0.69 9.05
N THR A 13 -21.54 1.68 9.81
CA THR A 13 -20.19 2.23 9.65
C THR A 13 -19.13 1.21 10.08
N ALA A 14 -17.85 1.53 9.90
CA ALA A 14 -16.78 0.87 10.66
C ALA A 14 -16.91 1.12 12.17
N TRP A 15 -16.20 0.32 12.98
CA TRP A 15 -15.98 0.61 14.38
C TRP A 15 -15.02 1.81 14.56
N PHE A 16 -15.33 2.67 15.53
CA PHE A 16 -14.53 3.83 15.93
C PHE A 16 -14.13 3.70 17.40
N ASP A 17 -12.85 3.94 17.66
CA ASP A 17 -12.18 3.83 18.95
C ASP A 17 -11.15 4.98 19.01
N GLU A 18 -11.51 6.08 19.65
CA GLU A 18 -10.78 7.35 19.61
C GLU A 18 -10.49 7.93 20.99
N GLY A 19 -11.28 7.58 22.00
CA GLY A 19 -11.02 7.80 23.40
C GLY A 19 -10.38 6.57 24.03
N ASP A 20 -9.15 6.70 24.52
CA ASP A 20 -8.60 5.66 25.41
C ASP A 20 -9.17 5.84 26.83
N VAL A 21 -9.31 4.74 27.58
CA VAL A 21 -9.64 4.81 29.02
C VAL A 21 -8.70 5.76 29.77
N SER A 22 -9.27 6.87 30.23
CA SER A 22 -8.57 7.91 30.98
C SER A 22 -8.88 7.81 32.49
N ARG A 23 -8.31 8.73 33.28
CA ARG A 23 -8.68 8.86 34.70
C ARG A 23 -10.18 9.13 34.88
N ASP A 24 -10.79 9.84 33.94
CA ASP A 24 -12.17 10.29 34.05
C ASP A 24 -13.16 9.26 33.47
N GLY A 25 -12.67 8.30 32.67
CA GLY A 25 -13.45 7.25 32.03
C GLY A 25 -13.13 7.18 30.53
N ASP A 26 -14.09 6.69 29.76
CA ASP A 26 -13.99 6.45 28.32
C ASP A 26 -15.05 7.26 27.54
N SER A 27 -14.71 7.76 26.35
CA SER A 27 -15.58 8.65 25.58
C SER A 27 -15.47 8.48 24.06
N GLU A 28 -16.58 8.08 23.46
CA GLU A 28 -16.77 7.97 22.01
C GLU A 28 -17.90 8.89 21.55
N LEU A 29 -17.69 10.20 21.72
CA LEU A 29 -18.70 11.22 21.41
C LEU A 29 -18.79 11.48 19.91
N LEU A 30 -20.01 11.44 19.38
CA LEU A 30 -20.28 11.62 17.95
C LEU A 30 -19.75 12.96 17.42
N ALA A 31 -19.77 14.02 18.22
CA ALA A 31 -19.27 15.33 17.82
C ALA A 31 -17.74 15.36 17.60
N ASP A 32 -16.99 14.61 18.40
CA ASP A 32 -15.53 14.50 18.28
C ASP A 32 -15.16 13.50 17.18
N LEU A 33 -15.86 12.37 17.12
CA LEU A 33 -15.74 11.40 16.04
C LEU A 33 -15.98 12.03 14.67
N ARG A 34 -17.03 12.84 14.50
CA ARG A 34 -17.28 13.57 13.24
C ARG A 34 -16.27 14.66 12.97
N ARG A 35 -15.60 15.22 13.98
CA ARG A 35 -14.52 16.20 13.76
C ARG A 35 -13.31 15.51 13.13
N LYS A 36 -13.00 14.28 13.58
CA LYS A 36 -11.84 13.48 13.15
C LYS A 36 -12.12 12.67 11.87
N HIS A 37 -13.34 12.15 11.73
CA HIS A 37 -13.80 11.24 10.66
C HIS A 37 -14.97 11.84 9.86
N ARG A 38 -14.83 13.10 9.42
CA ARG A 38 -15.91 13.94 8.83
C ARG A 38 -16.82 13.26 7.81
N THR A 39 -16.26 12.40 6.95
CA THR A 39 -16.97 11.77 5.83
C THR A 39 -17.38 10.33 6.10
N ARG A 40 -17.03 9.76 7.26
CA ARG A 40 -17.24 8.34 7.58
C ARG A 40 -18.44 8.06 8.47
N ILE A 41 -19.06 9.12 9.00
CA ILE A 41 -20.24 9.01 9.87
C ILE A 41 -21.32 9.96 9.35
N CYS A 42 -22.52 9.44 9.14
CA CYS A 42 -23.66 10.22 8.66
C CYS A 42 -24.03 11.35 9.63
N SER A 43 -24.70 12.38 9.11
CA SER A 43 -25.08 13.55 9.89
C SER A 43 -26.09 13.28 11.00
N GLY A 44 -26.88 12.21 10.86
CA GLY A 44 -27.85 11.75 11.84
C GLY A 44 -27.97 10.23 11.82
N PRO A 45 -27.13 9.52 12.59
CA PRO A 45 -27.25 8.07 12.78
C PRO A 45 -28.64 7.70 13.30
N VAL A 46 -29.20 6.62 12.76
CA VAL A 46 -30.50 6.08 13.18
C VAL A 46 -30.36 5.16 14.40
N ASP A 47 -29.20 4.51 14.55
CA ASP A 47 -28.90 3.64 15.67
C ASP A 47 -27.39 3.64 15.97
N MET A 48 -27.00 3.10 17.12
CA MET A 48 -25.60 2.85 17.46
C MET A 48 -25.42 1.55 18.26
N GLU A 49 -24.29 0.91 18.02
CA GLU A 49 -23.80 -0.21 18.83
C GLU A 49 -22.49 0.18 19.52
N ALA A 50 -22.22 -0.43 20.67
CA ALA A 50 -20.94 -0.33 21.34
C ALA A 50 -20.52 -1.67 21.93
N GLU A 51 -19.23 -1.94 21.89
CA GLU A 51 -18.61 -3.09 22.53
C GLU A 51 -17.24 -2.69 23.06
N THR A 52 -16.73 -3.44 24.03
CA THR A 52 -15.37 -3.23 24.50
C THR A 52 -14.38 -3.54 23.38
N VAL A 53 -13.17 -2.99 23.43
CA VAL A 53 -12.08 -3.36 22.49
C VAL A 53 -11.79 -4.86 22.53
N SER A 54 -12.09 -5.52 23.66
CA SER A 54 -12.02 -6.98 23.85
C SER A 54 -13.22 -7.78 23.30
N GLY A 55 -14.20 -7.12 22.68
CA GLY A 55 -15.34 -7.76 21.99
C GLY A 55 -16.56 -8.04 22.87
N ILE A 56 -16.63 -7.49 24.09
CA ILE A 56 -17.79 -7.68 24.98
C ILE A 56 -18.83 -6.61 24.66
N LYS A 57 -20.02 -7.01 24.21
CA LYS A 57 -21.13 -6.07 23.97
C LYS A 57 -21.43 -5.23 25.21
N SER A 58 -21.71 -3.94 25.02
CA SER A 58 -21.96 -2.98 26.11
C SER A 58 -23.05 -3.43 27.10
N GLN A 59 -24.07 -4.13 26.62
CA GLN A 59 -25.16 -4.71 27.43
C GLN A 59 -24.69 -5.74 28.46
N HIS A 60 -23.56 -6.41 28.22
CA HIS A 60 -23.01 -7.46 29.07
C HIS A 60 -21.78 -7.02 29.87
N ALA A 61 -21.20 -5.88 29.54
CA ALA A 61 -19.98 -5.38 30.18
C ALA A 61 -20.22 -4.87 31.62
N GLY A 62 -21.46 -4.50 31.96
CA GLY A 62 -21.84 -4.12 33.33
C GLY A 62 -21.41 -2.72 33.77
N ASN A 63 -20.86 -1.89 32.87
CA ASN A 63 -20.66 -0.46 33.13
C ASN A 63 -21.96 0.33 33.00
N ASN A 64 -22.05 1.42 33.76
CA ASN A 64 -23.14 2.39 33.66
C ASN A 64 -22.72 3.55 32.74
N PHE A 65 -23.51 3.85 31.71
CA PHE A 65 -23.17 4.88 30.73
C PHE A 65 -23.84 6.21 31.06
N HIS A 66 -23.04 7.28 31.13
CA HIS A 66 -23.53 8.65 31.26
C HIS A 66 -24.26 9.09 30.00
N ILE A 67 -23.70 8.73 28.83
CA ILE A 67 -24.30 8.95 27.51
C ILE A 67 -24.24 7.64 26.73
N PHE A 68 -25.36 7.24 26.15
CA PHE A 68 -25.46 6.13 25.20
C PHE A 68 -26.60 6.41 24.23
N SER A 69 -26.32 7.09 23.11
CA SER A 69 -27.33 7.46 22.12
C SER A 69 -26.73 7.70 20.75
N ALA A 70 -27.36 7.21 19.69
CA ALA A 70 -26.92 7.40 18.31
C ALA A 70 -26.72 8.89 17.91
N SER A 71 -27.39 9.82 18.61
CA SER A 71 -27.27 11.26 18.38
C SER A 71 -26.09 11.94 19.10
N GLN A 72 -25.51 11.29 20.10
CA GLN A 72 -24.48 11.87 20.98
C GLN A 72 -23.21 11.01 21.08
N GLY A 73 -23.30 9.70 20.84
CA GLY A 73 -22.22 8.72 21.02
C GLY A 73 -22.28 8.02 22.38
N LEU A 74 -21.12 7.64 22.89
CA LEU A 74 -20.95 6.96 24.18
C LEU A 74 -20.07 7.80 25.12
N LEU A 75 -20.45 7.86 26.40
CA LEU A 75 -19.63 8.40 27.47
C LEU A 75 -19.80 7.54 28.72
N CYS A 76 -18.71 6.94 29.17
CA CYS A 76 -18.62 6.22 30.44
C CYS A 76 -17.74 7.04 31.40
N LEU A 77 -18.27 7.34 32.59
CA LEU A 77 -17.51 8.07 33.62
C LEU A 77 -17.14 7.15 34.77
N ASN A 78 -15.86 7.14 35.15
CA ASN A 78 -15.35 6.34 36.27
C ASN A 78 -16.03 6.72 37.60
N SER A 79 -16.41 8.00 37.77
CA SER A 79 -17.10 8.49 38.96
C SER A 79 -18.52 7.93 39.14
N GLU A 80 -19.13 7.42 38.07
CA GLU A 80 -20.49 6.89 38.07
C GLU A 80 -20.52 5.36 38.15
N GLN A 81 -19.36 4.72 38.23
CA GLN A 81 -19.25 3.28 38.39
C GLN A 81 -19.20 2.87 39.86
N THR A 82 -19.87 1.76 40.19
CA THR A 82 -19.98 1.29 41.58
C THR A 82 -18.86 0.35 42.02
N TRP A 83 -18.31 -0.45 41.10
CA TRP A 83 -17.35 -1.51 41.46
C TRP A 83 -16.17 -1.66 40.49
N ASN A 84 -16.30 -1.19 39.24
CA ASN A 84 -15.30 -1.33 38.19
C ASN A 84 -14.99 0.03 37.54
N GLN A 85 -13.83 0.20 36.93
CA GLN A 85 -13.61 1.36 36.04
C GLN A 85 -14.38 1.15 34.72
N CYS A 86 -14.54 2.22 33.95
CA CYS A 86 -15.02 2.10 32.58
C CYS A 86 -14.05 1.22 31.79
N GLU A 87 -14.60 0.23 31.11
CA GLU A 87 -13.87 -0.50 30.08
C GLU A 87 -13.64 0.42 28.87
N ASP A 88 -12.73 0.01 28.00
CA ASP A 88 -12.38 0.69 26.75
C ASP A 88 -13.42 0.32 25.68
N TYR A 89 -14.24 1.27 25.22
CA TYR A 89 -15.32 1.00 24.27
C TYR A 89 -15.03 1.57 22.88
N LYS A 90 -15.42 0.81 21.88
CA LYS A 90 -15.55 1.27 20.51
C LYS A 90 -17.01 1.31 20.11
N VAL A 91 -17.37 2.24 19.22
CA VAL A 91 -18.75 2.45 18.74
C VAL A 91 -18.88 2.27 17.24
N LYS A 92 -20.04 1.80 16.80
CA LYS A 92 -20.45 1.71 15.39
C LYS A 92 -21.80 2.37 15.23
N PHE A 93 -22.02 3.08 14.12
CA PHE A 93 -23.28 3.78 13.87
C PHE A 93 -24.03 3.15 12.71
N THR A 94 -25.35 3.08 12.82
CA THR A 94 -26.24 2.71 11.71
C THR A 94 -26.71 3.98 11.03
N CYS A 95 -26.48 4.06 9.72
CA CYS A 95 -26.85 5.17 8.87
C CYS A 95 -27.96 4.75 7.90
N SER A 96 -28.72 5.72 7.38
CA SER A 96 -29.83 5.48 6.44
C SER A 96 -29.82 6.47 5.29
N GLY A 97 -30.50 6.11 4.19
CA GLY A 97 -30.73 6.99 3.04
C GLY A 97 -29.53 7.10 2.10
N ARG A 98 -29.34 8.29 1.49
CA ARG A 98 -28.31 8.55 0.46
C ARG A 98 -26.88 8.23 0.91
N PHE A 99 -26.60 8.36 2.20
CA PHE A 99 -25.28 8.05 2.78
C PHE A 99 -24.85 6.59 2.50
N CYS A 100 -25.81 5.67 2.42
CA CYS A 100 -25.55 4.24 2.28
C CYS A 100 -25.71 3.70 0.86
N SER A 101 -26.13 4.52 -0.13
CA SER A 101 -26.71 4.01 -1.38
C SER A 101 -26.19 4.62 -2.69
N GLU A 102 -25.13 5.45 -2.70
CA GLU A 102 -24.66 6.08 -3.97
C GLU A 102 -23.21 5.75 -4.38
N CYS A 103 -22.29 5.39 -3.46
CA CYS A 103 -20.89 5.12 -3.78
C CYS A 103 -20.44 3.75 -3.26
N ARG A 104 -20.74 2.69 -4.01
CA ARG A 104 -20.33 1.31 -3.70
C ARG A 104 -19.31 0.83 -4.72
N THR A 105 -18.29 0.14 -4.23
CA THR A 105 -17.37 -0.58 -5.11
C THR A 105 -18.06 -1.80 -5.73
N ARG A 106 -17.42 -2.40 -6.74
CA ARG A 106 -17.74 -3.77 -7.15
C ARG A 106 -17.49 -4.77 -6.01
N TRP A 107 -17.94 -6.00 -6.21
CA TRP A 107 -17.58 -7.12 -5.36
C TRP A 107 -16.13 -7.57 -5.64
N PHE A 108 -15.41 -7.88 -4.58
CA PHE A 108 -14.05 -8.40 -4.57
C PHE A 108 -14.04 -9.74 -3.85
N ASP A 109 -13.32 -10.67 -4.45
CA ASP A 109 -13.15 -12.05 -4.04
C ASP A 109 -11.70 -12.36 -4.37
N HIS A 110 -10.87 -12.45 -3.34
CA HIS A 110 -9.42 -12.62 -3.44
C HIS A 110 -8.95 -13.98 -2.93
N ASP A 111 -9.55 -14.48 -1.86
CA ASP A 111 -9.10 -15.69 -1.16
C ASP A 111 -10.23 -16.74 -1.12
N ASP A 112 -10.10 -17.80 -1.92
CA ASP A 112 -10.99 -18.94 -1.78
C ASP A 112 -10.79 -19.60 -0.39
N PRO A 113 -11.81 -20.22 0.24
CA PRO A 113 -11.77 -20.81 1.59
C PRO A 113 -10.84 -22.03 1.79
N THR A 114 -9.86 -22.23 0.90
CA THR A 114 -8.96 -23.38 0.92
C THR A 114 -7.97 -23.32 2.09
N GLY A 115 -8.11 -24.26 3.04
CA GLY A 115 -7.20 -24.40 4.17
C GLY A 115 -7.76 -23.89 5.49
N ASN A 116 -7.36 -22.67 5.90
CA ASN A 116 -7.61 -22.14 7.25
C ASN A 116 -8.86 -21.25 7.37
N GLY A 117 -9.60 -21.02 6.30
CA GLY A 117 -10.71 -20.05 6.25
C GLY A 117 -10.66 -19.20 4.99
N ASP A 118 -11.49 -18.17 4.95
CA ASP A 118 -11.62 -17.18 3.88
C ASP A 118 -11.29 -15.78 4.44
N TYR A 119 -10.41 -15.05 3.73
CA TYR A 119 -9.75 -13.83 4.17
C TYR A 119 -9.83 -12.70 3.12
N GLU A 120 -10.88 -11.91 3.21
CA GLU A 120 -11.08 -10.72 2.37
C GLU A 120 -10.59 -9.43 3.05
N LEU A 121 -9.27 -9.33 3.22
CA LEU A 121 -8.61 -8.23 3.95
C LEU A 121 -8.53 -6.95 3.10
N LEU A 122 -8.99 -5.82 3.67
CA LEU A 122 -8.96 -4.52 2.97
C LEU A 122 -7.53 -4.12 2.56
N ALA A 123 -6.53 -4.40 3.40
CA ALA A 123 -5.14 -4.05 3.11
C ALA A 123 -4.59 -4.79 1.87
N ASP A 124 -4.95 -6.06 1.70
CA ASP A 124 -4.59 -6.84 0.52
C ASP A 124 -5.37 -6.38 -0.71
N LEU A 125 -6.68 -6.16 -0.55
CA LEU A 125 -7.53 -5.67 -1.62
C LEU A 125 -7.08 -4.29 -2.15
N LEU A 126 -6.66 -3.37 -1.28
CA LEU A 126 -6.10 -2.07 -1.69
C LEU A 126 -4.77 -2.20 -2.45
N ARG A 127 -3.99 -3.24 -2.17
CA ARG A 127 -2.72 -3.53 -2.85
C ARG A 127 -2.95 -4.18 -4.21
N ILE A 128 -3.96 -5.04 -4.31
CA ILE A 128 -4.29 -5.81 -5.53
C ILE A 128 -5.11 -4.98 -6.50
N TYR A 129 -6.03 -4.17 -5.98
CA TYR A 129 -6.96 -3.31 -6.72
C TYR A 129 -6.73 -1.82 -6.38
N PRO A 130 -5.53 -1.27 -6.66
CA PRO A 130 -5.21 0.11 -6.31
C PRO A 130 -6.16 1.08 -7.03
N GLY A 131 -6.72 2.02 -6.27
CA GLY A 131 -7.62 3.05 -6.80
C GLY A 131 -9.05 2.59 -7.11
N GLU A 132 -9.35 1.28 -7.02
CA GLU A 132 -10.73 0.75 -7.13
C GLU A 132 -11.48 0.78 -5.80
N ILE A 133 -10.75 0.83 -4.69
CA ILE A 133 -11.28 0.89 -3.32
C ILE A 133 -10.73 2.15 -2.65
N CYS A 134 -11.60 2.89 -1.95
CA CYS A 134 -11.15 4.03 -1.14
C CYS A 134 -10.29 3.54 0.03
N ARG A 135 -9.25 4.31 0.38
CA ARG A 135 -8.34 3.97 1.50
C ARG A 135 -9.03 3.89 2.86
N GLN A 136 -10.17 4.55 3.00
CA GLN A 136 -10.96 4.57 4.24
C GLN A 136 -12.44 4.35 3.92
N PRO A 137 -12.87 3.08 3.77
CA PRO A 137 -14.27 2.75 3.59
C PRO A 137 -15.15 3.21 4.76
N ILE A 138 -16.40 3.50 4.42
CA ILE A 138 -17.46 3.83 5.35
C ILE A 138 -18.05 2.54 5.91
N ALA A 139 -18.38 1.59 5.03
CA ALA A 139 -19.05 0.33 5.37
C ALA A 139 -18.51 -0.81 4.50
N ILE A 140 -18.75 -2.04 4.96
CA ILE A 140 -18.46 -3.27 4.23
C ILE A 140 -19.73 -4.12 4.15
N GLU A 141 -19.97 -4.67 2.97
CA GLU A 141 -21.00 -5.67 2.74
C GLU A 141 -20.33 -6.98 2.36
N VAL A 142 -20.85 -8.08 2.88
CA VAL A 142 -20.29 -9.42 2.68
C VAL A 142 -21.40 -10.39 2.32
N GLN A 143 -21.17 -11.17 1.27
CA GLN A 143 -22.06 -12.24 0.86
C GLN A 143 -21.24 -13.41 0.32
N THR A 144 -21.83 -14.60 0.30
CA THR A 144 -21.19 -15.74 -0.36
C THR A 144 -21.01 -15.45 -1.85
N VAL A 145 -20.11 -16.16 -2.53
CA VAL A 145 -19.96 -16.08 -3.99
C VAL A 145 -21.29 -16.38 -4.69
N SER A 146 -22.10 -17.29 -4.12
CA SER A 146 -23.46 -17.64 -4.56
C SER A 146 -24.53 -16.57 -4.30
N GLY A 147 -24.23 -15.51 -3.53
CA GLY A 147 -25.08 -14.34 -3.34
C GLY A 147 -25.90 -14.32 -2.05
N GLU A 148 -25.66 -15.23 -1.10
CA GLU A 148 -26.32 -15.22 0.20
C GLU A 148 -25.61 -14.25 1.16
N PRO A 149 -26.32 -13.28 1.78
CA PRO A 149 -25.72 -12.37 2.75
C PRO A 149 -25.04 -13.12 3.90
N ALA A 150 -23.86 -12.68 4.33
CA ALA A 150 -23.11 -13.35 5.39
C ALA A 150 -23.92 -13.47 6.69
N SER A 151 -24.76 -12.49 7.02
CA SER A 151 -25.67 -12.52 8.19
C SER A 151 -26.65 -13.71 8.20
N ASN A 152 -26.95 -14.28 7.03
CA ASN A 152 -27.87 -15.42 6.90
C ASN A 152 -27.15 -16.77 6.96
N THR A 153 -25.81 -16.76 6.89
CA THR A 153 -25.01 -17.97 7.02
C THR A 153 -24.88 -18.36 8.50
N SER A 154 -24.58 -19.63 8.76
CA SER A 154 -24.39 -20.13 10.14
C SER A 154 -22.96 -19.94 10.66
N ASP A 155 -22.13 -19.21 9.91
CA ASP A 155 -20.71 -19.12 10.16
C ASP A 155 -20.40 -18.04 11.20
N THR A 156 -19.36 -18.28 11.99
CA THR A 156 -18.86 -17.34 12.99
C THR A 156 -17.71 -16.54 12.41
N PHE A 157 -17.86 -15.21 12.33
CA PHE A 157 -16.86 -14.35 11.73
C PHE A 157 -15.88 -13.84 12.79
N LEU A 158 -14.57 -13.97 12.51
CA LEU A 158 -13.54 -13.39 13.35
C LEU A 158 -13.51 -11.87 13.18
N ASN A 159 -13.60 -11.40 11.93
CA ASN A 159 -13.67 -9.99 11.58
C ASN A 159 -14.80 -9.74 10.57
N TYR A 160 -15.58 -8.70 10.83
CA TYR A 160 -16.56 -8.10 9.93
C TYR A 160 -16.48 -6.59 10.15
N ASP A 161 -15.55 -5.91 9.48
CA ASP A 161 -15.31 -4.48 9.70
C ASP A 161 -14.73 -3.79 8.45
N ALA A 162 -15.22 -2.59 8.14
CA ALA A 162 -14.83 -1.89 6.92
C ALA A 162 -13.41 -1.30 6.92
N THR A 163 -12.72 -1.25 8.07
CA THR A 163 -11.31 -0.85 8.15
C THR A 163 -10.35 -2.04 8.04
N TYR A 164 -10.82 -3.23 8.38
CA TYR A 164 -10.00 -4.44 8.36
C TYR A 164 -10.29 -5.34 7.16
N GLY A 165 -11.55 -5.45 6.77
CA GLY A 165 -12.06 -6.44 5.82
C GLY A 165 -12.93 -7.48 6.51
N PHE A 166 -13.05 -8.64 5.88
CA PHE A 166 -13.82 -9.77 6.38
C PHE A 166 -12.92 -10.99 6.58
N VAL A 167 -13.15 -11.73 7.65
CA VAL A 167 -12.42 -12.98 7.94
C VAL A 167 -13.36 -14.02 8.53
N CYS A 168 -13.45 -15.16 7.85
CA CYS A 168 -13.97 -16.39 8.41
C CYS A 168 -12.81 -17.36 8.65
N VAL A 169 -12.67 -17.92 9.86
CA VAL A 169 -11.65 -18.92 10.17
C VAL A 169 -12.28 -20.28 10.37
N THR A 170 -11.78 -21.29 9.65
CA THR A 170 -12.32 -22.66 9.70
C THR A 170 -12.22 -23.28 11.11
N ALA A 171 -11.18 -22.94 11.88
CA ALA A 171 -11.00 -23.42 13.25
C ALA A 171 -12.14 -23.01 14.19
N ASP A 172 -12.79 -21.87 13.93
CA ASP A 172 -13.88 -21.33 14.76
C ASP A 172 -15.25 -21.89 14.34
N GLN A 173 -15.34 -22.61 13.21
CA GLN A 173 -16.57 -23.20 12.67
C GLN A 173 -16.86 -24.62 13.21
N GLY A 174 -16.02 -25.14 14.10
CA GLY A 174 -16.15 -26.50 14.64
C GLY A 174 -15.80 -27.58 13.60
N SER A 175 -16.80 -28.30 13.07
CA SER A 175 -16.61 -29.39 12.08
C SER A 175 -16.93 -29.00 10.64
N ARG A 176 -17.31 -27.75 10.40
CA ARG A 176 -17.60 -27.19 9.06
C ARG A 176 -16.43 -26.32 8.59
N GLY A 177 -16.28 -26.15 7.28
CA GLY A 177 -15.42 -25.12 6.71
C GLY A 177 -16.15 -23.78 6.67
N CYS A 178 -15.43 -22.71 6.37
CA CYS A 178 -16.05 -21.45 5.97
C CYS A 178 -16.70 -21.60 4.60
N GLU A 179 -17.84 -20.95 4.40
CA GLU A 179 -18.33 -20.66 3.05
C GLU A 179 -17.36 -19.71 2.33
N ASP A 180 -17.53 -19.62 1.01
CA ASP A 180 -16.73 -18.78 0.13
C ASP A 180 -17.40 -17.40 -0.01
N TYR A 181 -16.76 -16.34 0.49
CA TYR A 181 -17.32 -14.99 0.57
C TYR A 181 -16.60 -13.99 -0.32
N LYS A 182 -17.37 -13.00 -0.75
CA LYS A 182 -16.88 -11.81 -1.43
C LYS A 182 -17.36 -10.56 -0.72
N VAL A 183 -16.55 -9.52 -0.78
CA VAL A 183 -16.79 -8.24 -0.09
C VAL A 183 -16.96 -7.09 -1.05
N ARG A 184 -17.72 -6.07 -0.65
CA ARG A 184 -17.70 -4.76 -1.29
C ARG A 184 -17.73 -3.66 -0.25
N PHE A 185 -17.26 -2.48 -0.64
CA PHE A 185 -17.11 -1.36 0.26
C PHE A 185 -17.99 -0.18 -0.16
N THR A 186 -18.56 0.50 0.83
CA THR A 186 -19.17 1.82 0.64
C THR A 186 -18.10 2.87 0.87
N CYS A 187 -17.91 3.75 -0.10
CA CYS A 187 -16.88 4.78 -0.07
C CYS A 187 -17.49 6.19 0.11
N PRO A 188 -16.71 7.17 0.58
CA PRO A 188 -17.14 8.57 0.62
C PRO A 188 -17.52 9.08 -0.76
N GLU A 189 -18.52 9.96 -0.84
CA GLU A 189 -18.98 10.59 -2.07
C GLU A 189 -17.81 11.24 -2.84
N GLU A 190 -16.86 11.86 -2.15
CA GLU A 190 -15.64 12.46 -2.73
C GLU A 190 -14.80 11.46 -3.56
N PHE A 191 -14.72 10.20 -3.13
CA PHE A 191 -14.02 9.16 -3.89
C PHE A 191 -14.74 8.89 -5.22
N CYS A 192 -16.07 8.78 -5.16
CA CYS A 192 -16.89 8.61 -6.34
C CYS A 192 -17.01 9.86 -7.20
N GLU A 193 -16.98 11.07 -6.66
CA GLU A 193 -17.00 12.31 -7.45
C GLU A 193 -15.69 12.49 -8.23
N VAL A 194 -14.56 12.12 -7.64
CA VAL A 194 -13.26 12.11 -8.33
C VAL A 194 -13.20 10.99 -9.38
N SER A 195 -13.72 9.80 -9.08
CA SER A 195 -13.81 8.72 -10.09
C SER A 195 -14.85 9.04 -11.18
N GLN A 196 -15.95 9.71 -10.87
CA GLN A 196 -16.97 10.15 -11.84
C GLN A 196 -16.47 11.25 -12.78
N ARG A 197 -15.39 11.96 -12.43
CA ARG A 197 -14.65 12.80 -13.39
C ARG A 197 -13.71 12.00 -14.29
N CYS A 198 -13.37 10.78 -13.90
CA CYS A 198 -12.55 9.85 -14.66
C CYS A 198 -13.41 8.81 -15.38
N ARG A 199 -14.19 9.30 -16.34
CA ARG A 199 -15.05 8.47 -17.19
C ARG A 199 -14.44 8.35 -18.58
N THR A 200 -14.61 7.19 -19.19
CA THR A 200 -14.35 7.06 -20.63
C THR A 200 -15.33 7.95 -21.41
N ARG A 201 -15.08 8.14 -22.72
CA ARG A 201 -16.18 8.52 -23.61
C ARG A 201 -17.24 7.42 -23.64
N TRP A 202 -18.40 7.71 -24.21
CA TRP A 202 -19.32 6.63 -24.58
C TRP A 202 -18.64 5.78 -25.66
N LEU A 203 -18.59 4.48 -25.42
CA LEU A 203 -17.98 3.47 -26.28
C LEU A 203 -19.08 2.57 -26.80
N SER A 204 -19.12 2.39 -28.11
CA SER A 204 -19.91 1.35 -28.78
C SER A 204 -18.93 0.52 -29.61
N GLY A 205 -18.84 -0.76 -29.28
CA GLY A 205 -17.91 -1.75 -29.82
C GLY A 205 -18.54 -2.59 -30.92
N ASP A 206 -19.86 -2.63 -31.02
CA ASP A 206 -20.62 -3.20 -32.14
C ASP A 206 -21.95 -2.46 -32.37
N ASP A 207 -22.54 -2.69 -33.54
CA ASP A 207 -23.93 -2.33 -33.84
C ASP A 207 -24.82 -3.57 -33.58
N PRO A 208 -26.10 -3.40 -33.22
CA PRO A 208 -26.99 -4.51 -32.96
C PRO A 208 -27.16 -5.40 -34.21
N SER A 209 -26.71 -6.65 -34.09
CA SER A 209 -26.76 -7.67 -35.12
C SER A 209 -27.99 -8.60 -34.97
N ASP A 210 -28.09 -9.63 -35.82
CA ASP A 210 -29.12 -10.68 -35.66
C ASP A 210 -29.03 -11.39 -34.30
N GLU A 211 -27.85 -11.41 -33.65
CA GLU A 211 -27.64 -12.04 -32.34
C GLU A 211 -27.93 -11.10 -31.15
N GLY A 212 -27.78 -9.78 -31.34
CA GLY A 212 -27.93 -8.76 -30.30
C GLY A 212 -26.82 -7.71 -30.35
N ASP A 213 -26.56 -7.09 -29.21
CA ASP A 213 -25.66 -5.95 -29.00
C ASP A 213 -24.70 -6.24 -27.82
N VAL A 214 -23.38 -6.12 -28.03
CA VAL A 214 -22.36 -6.70 -27.15
C VAL A 214 -21.21 -5.73 -26.87
N GLU A 215 -21.34 -5.03 -25.74
CA GLU A 215 -20.34 -4.12 -25.19
C GLU A 215 -19.48 -4.78 -24.11
N SER A 216 -18.79 -5.87 -24.49
CA SER A 216 -17.93 -6.63 -23.59
C SER A 216 -16.56 -5.95 -23.37
N LEU A 217 -16.04 -6.00 -22.14
CA LEU A 217 -14.75 -5.37 -21.82
C LEU A 217 -13.58 -5.90 -22.67
N PRO A 218 -13.42 -7.21 -22.91
CA PRO A 218 -12.35 -7.71 -23.77
C PRO A 218 -12.44 -7.18 -25.21
N GLN A 219 -13.64 -7.01 -25.75
CA GLN A 219 -13.88 -6.45 -27.08
C GLN A 219 -13.55 -4.95 -27.10
N LEU A 220 -14.06 -4.20 -26.13
CA LEU A 220 -13.81 -2.77 -25.99
C LEU A 220 -12.32 -2.45 -25.84
N MET A 221 -11.59 -3.22 -25.03
CA MET A 221 -10.14 -3.04 -24.87
C MET A 221 -9.36 -3.28 -26.18
N LYS A 222 -9.87 -4.16 -27.05
CA LYS A 222 -9.29 -4.44 -28.35
C LYS A 222 -9.62 -3.35 -29.38
N SER A 223 -10.86 -2.88 -29.39
CA SER A 223 -11.35 -1.86 -30.32
C SER A 223 -10.88 -0.44 -29.95
N PHE A 224 -10.69 -0.18 -28.66
CA PHE A 224 -10.31 1.13 -28.12
C PHE A 224 -9.06 1.03 -27.21
N PRO A 225 -7.89 0.65 -27.75
CA PRO A 225 -6.68 0.45 -26.96
C PRO A 225 -6.28 1.75 -26.24
N GLY A 226 -6.04 1.65 -24.93
CA GLY A 226 -5.65 2.78 -24.08
C GLY A 226 -6.79 3.72 -23.68
N GLN A 227 -8.00 3.54 -24.20
CA GLN A 227 -9.19 4.32 -23.82
C GLN A 227 -10.13 3.57 -22.86
N VAL A 228 -9.84 2.29 -22.60
CA VAL A 228 -10.59 1.42 -21.69
C VAL A 228 -9.67 1.05 -20.53
N CYS A 229 -10.10 1.34 -19.30
CA CYS A 229 -9.37 0.89 -18.12
C CYS A 229 -9.51 -0.62 -17.94
N LYS A 230 -8.43 -1.28 -17.50
CA LYS A 230 -8.40 -2.75 -17.32
C LYS A 230 -9.43 -3.23 -16.30
N ASN A 231 -9.63 -2.46 -15.23
CA ASN A 231 -10.56 -2.76 -14.15
C ASN A 231 -11.48 -1.55 -13.90
N PRO A 232 -12.63 -1.47 -14.57
CA PRO A 232 -13.58 -0.39 -14.34
C PRO A 232 -14.27 -0.53 -12.99
N ILE A 233 -14.49 0.60 -12.32
CA ILE A 233 -15.19 0.69 -11.02
C ILE A 233 -16.70 0.54 -11.22
N SER A 234 -17.23 1.16 -12.26
CA SER A 234 -18.64 1.03 -12.65
C SER A 234 -18.81 1.08 -14.17
N ILE A 235 -19.93 0.54 -14.63
CA ILE A 235 -20.38 0.57 -16.03
C ILE A 235 -21.79 1.14 -16.07
N GLU A 236 -22.02 2.10 -16.96
CA GLU A 236 -23.34 2.63 -17.27
C GLU A 236 -23.64 2.38 -18.74
N ALA A 237 -24.85 1.95 -19.06
CA ALA A 237 -25.30 1.70 -20.43
C ALA A 237 -26.50 2.57 -20.81
N GLN A 238 -26.47 3.08 -22.04
CA GLN A 238 -27.60 3.79 -22.66
C GLN A 238 -27.65 3.46 -24.14
N THR A 239 -28.79 3.70 -24.79
CA THR A 239 -28.87 3.60 -26.24
C THR A 239 -28.02 4.68 -26.90
N THR A 240 -27.63 4.51 -28.16
CA THR A 240 -26.98 5.57 -28.95
C THR A 240 -27.81 6.85 -29.05
N ARG A 241 -29.12 6.77 -28.76
CA ARG A 241 -30.07 7.89 -28.67
C ARG A 241 -30.17 8.54 -27.28
N GLY A 242 -29.40 8.07 -26.30
CA GLY A 242 -29.33 8.63 -24.94
C GLY A 242 -30.41 8.14 -23.98
N ILE A 243 -31.11 7.04 -24.29
CA ILE A 243 -32.09 6.43 -23.39
C ILE A 243 -31.34 5.45 -22.48
N SER A 244 -31.32 5.67 -21.18
CA SER A 244 -30.68 4.73 -20.25
C SER A 244 -31.27 3.32 -20.39
N ALA A 245 -30.41 2.30 -20.35
CA ALA A 245 -30.78 0.90 -20.48
C ALA A 245 -31.84 0.45 -19.46
N HIS A 246 -31.93 1.10 -18.30
CA HIS A 246 -32.98 0.78 -17.32
C HIS A 246 -34.40 1.12 -17.79
N TYR A 247 -34.57 1.99 -18.79
CA TYR A 247 -35.87 2.45 -19.29
C TYR A 247 -36.27 1.85 -20.64
N THR A 248 -35.40 1.07 -21.30
CA THR A 248 -35.71 0.41 -22.57
C THR A 248 -36.61 -0.81 -22.38
N GLY A 249 -36.58 -1.40 -21.17
CA GLY A 249 -37.29 -2.62 -20.84
C GLY A 249 -36.73 -3.85 -21.54
N ASP A 250 -35.49 -3.78 -22.05
CA ASP A 250 -34.76 -4.93 -22.57
C ASP A 250 -34.27 -5.82 -21.41
N THR A 251 -34.08 -7.10 -21.68
CA THR A 251 -33.50 -8.05 -20.72
C THR A 251 -32.03 -8.25 -21.03
N PHE A 252 -31.15 -7.91 -20.09
CA PHE A 252 -29.70 -7.99 -20.29
C PHE A 252 -29.15 -9.34 -19.79
N LEU A 253 -28.26 -9.94 -20.57
CA LEU A 253 -27.55 -11.16 -20.19
C LEU A 253 -26.44 -10.85 -19.19
N SER A 254 -25.76 -9.72 -19.37
CA SER A 254 -24.74 -9.19 -18.47
C SER A 254 -24.85 -7.67 -18.43
N TYR A 255 -24.68 -7.12 -17.24
CA TYR A 255 -24.62 -5.69 -16.98
C TYR A 255 -23.77 -5.50 -15.73
N ASP A 256 -22.47 -5.71 -15.88
CA ASP A 256 -21.50 -5.68 -14.79
C ASP A 256 -20.10 -5.29 -15.30
N VAL A 257 -19.23 -4.87 -14.38
CA VAL A 257 -17.87 -4.42 -14.69
C VAL A 257 -16.87 -5.56 -14.92
N THR A 258 -17.28 -6.82 -14.76
CA THR A 258 -16.39 -7.97 -14.95
C THR A 258 -16.42 -8.43 -16.40
N PHE A 259 -17.63 -8.53 -16.98
CA PHE A 259 -17.83 -8.96 -18.35
C PHE A 259 -18.17 -7.81 -19.31
N GLY A 260 -18.90 -6.80 -18.83
CA GLY A 260 -19.37 -5.66 -19.60
C GLY A 260 -20.90 -5.61 -19.69
N PHE A 261 -21.41 -5.14 -20.81
CA PHE A 261 -22.85 -5.06 -21.08
C PHE A 261 -23.22 -5.90 -22.28
N VAL A 262 -24.25 -6.73 -22.16
CA VAL A 262 -24.67 -7.66 -23.22
C VAL A 262 -26.18 -7.75 -23.29
N CYS A 263 -26.73 -7.40 -24.45
CA CYS A 263 -28.11 -7.67 -24.82
C CYS A 263 -28.15 -8.70 -25.94
N ILE A 264 -28.95 -9.77 -25.78
CA ILE A 264 -29.15 -10.75 -26.86
C ILE A 264 -30.63 -10.83 -27.27
N ASN A 265 -30.87 -10.94 -28.57
CA ASN A 265 -32.20 -10.94 -29.17
C ASN A 265 -33.04 -12.15 -28.70
N ASP A 266 -32.41 -13.31 -28.53
CA ASP A 266 -33.06 -14.55 -28.06
C ASP A 266 -33.69 -14.44 -26.66
N LYS A 267 -33.25 -13.47 -25.85
CA LYS A 267 -33.82 -13.19 -24.52
C LYS A 267 -34.90 -12.12 -24.54
N GLN A 268 -35.12 -11.45 -25.67
CA GLN A 268 -36.15 -10.43 -25.80
C GLN A 268 -37.49 -11.03 -26.24
N THR A 269 -38.57 -10.64 -25.56
CA THR A 269 -39.93 -11.04 -25.96
C THR A 269 -40.50 -10.10 -27.03
N GLY A 270 -40.31 -10.47 -28.30
CA GLY A 270 -40.99 -9.83 -29.43
C GLY A 270 -40.40 -8.49 -29.88
N LYS A 271 -39.14 -8.21 -29.53
CA LYS A 271 -38.35 -7.05 -29.98
C LYS A 271 -36.88 -7.45 -30.15
N GLN A 272 -36.12 -6.65 -30.88
CA GLN A 272 -34.66 -6.76 -30.94
C GLN A 272 -34.04 -5.88 -29.84
N CYS A 273 -32.80 -6.17 -29.48
CA CYS A 273 -31.99 -5.30 -28.65
C CYS A 273 -31.87 -3.93 -29.30
N GLU A 274 -32.00 -2.89 -28.49
CA GLU A 274 -31.59 -1.55 -28.90
C GLU A 274 -30.06 -1.50 -29.09
N ASP A 275 -29.60 -0.49 -29.82
CA ASP A 275 -28.19 -0.18 -30.04
C ASP A 275 -27.62 0.53 -28.80
N TYR A 276 -26.76 -0.13 -28.04
CA TYR A 276 -26.23 0.41 -26.78
C TYR A 276 -24.79 0.90 -26.90
N GLN A 277 -24.47 1.85 -26.04
CA GLN A 277 -23.12 2.31 -25.79
C GLN A 277 -22.92 2.35 -24.28
N VAL A 278 -21.68 2.10 -23.86
CA VAL A 278 -21.30 2.07 -22.45
C VAL A 278 -20.32 3.17 -22.10
N VAL A 279 -20.36 3.58 -20.85
CA VAL A 279 -19.33 4.44 -20.28
C VAL A 279 -18.82 3.79 -19.01
N LEU A 280 -17.49 3.76 -18.89
CA LEU A 280 -16.80 3.13 -17.79
C LEU A 280 -16.27 4.21 -16.86
N THR A 281 -16.51 4.04 -15.57
CA THR A 281 -15.86 4.83 -14.52
C THR A 281 -14.57 4.13 -14.16
N CYS A 282 -13.45 4.84 -14.25
CA CYS A 282 -12.13 4.29 -14.03
C CYS A 282 -11.51 4.83 -12.73
N ALA A 283 -10.50 4.12 -12.22
CA ALA A 283 -9.70 4.59 -11.11
C ALA A 283 -9.05 5.94 -11.45
N PRO A 284 -8.88 6.86 -10.48
CA PRO A 284 -8.32 8.19 -10.74
C PRO A 284 -6.98 8.17 -11.50
N ASP A 285 -6.14 7.17 -11.29
CA ASP A 285 -4.84 6.99 -11.96
C ASP A 285 -4.96 6.79 -13.47
N PHE A 286 -6.08 6.23 -13.95
CA PHE A 286 -6.36 6.11 -15.39
C PHE A 286 -6.51 7.48 -16.06
N CYS A 287 -7.05 8.48 -15.35
CA CYS A 287 -7.24 9.84 -15.86
C CYS A 287 -6.19 10.84 -15.37
N GLN A 288 -5.45 10.51 -14.31
CA GLN A 288 -4.37 11.32 -13.74
C GLN A 288 -2.98 10.96 -14.28
N GLY A 289 -2.88 10.19 -15.36
CA GLY A 289 -1.61 10.09 -16.06
C GLY A 289 -1.21 11.47 -16.59
N CYS A 290 -0.04 11.99 -16.19
CA CYS A 290 0.48 13.22 -16.77
C CYS A 290 0.57 13.03 -18.28
N ARG A 291 -0.28 13.75 -19.00
CA ARG A 291 -0.25 13.81 -20.46
C ARG A 291 0.80 14.81 -20.86
N THR A 292 1.65 14.42 -21.79
CA THR A 292 2.51 15.39 -22.46
C THR A 292 1.67 16.32 -23.31
N ARG A 293 2.24 17.43 -23.78
CA ARG A 293 1.67 18.12 -24.94
C ARG A 293 1.72 17.21 -26.17
N TRP A 294 1.00 17.59 -27.21
CA TRP A 294 1.13 16.97 -28.53
C TRP A 294 2.49 17.28 -29.15
N PHE A 295 3.10 16.27 -29.73
CA PHE A 295 4.35 16.35 -30.47
C PHE A 295 4.13 15.93 -31.91
N ASP A 296 4.48 16.83 -32.80
CA ASP A 296 4.62 16.65 -34.24
C ASP A 296 6.09 16.99 -34.50
N VAL A 297 6.86 15.99 -34.93
CA VAL A 297 8.32 16.08 -35.05
C VAL A 297 8.77 15.73 -36.45
N ASP A 298 8.08 14.80 -37.10
CA ASP A 298 8.28 14.51 -38.50
C ASP A 298 7.10 15.05 -39.32
N ASN A 299 7.26 15.12 -40.62
CA ASN A 299 6.17 15.43 -41.53
C ASN A 299 6.12 14.28 -42.54
N PRO A 300 4.98 13.99 -43.18
CA PRO A 300 4.81 12.81 -44.06
C PRO A 300 5.66 12.81 -45.35
N THR A 301 6.60 13.75 -45.49
CA THR A 301 7.51 13.87 -46.62
C THR A 301 8.62 12.81 -46.59
N GLY A 302 8.90 12.19 -47.74
CA GLY A 302 9.94 11.15 -47.83
C GLY A 302 9.38 9.75 -47.61
N THR A 303 9.84 9.04 -46.58
CA THR A 303 9.54 7.61 -46.35
C THR A 303 8.25 7.36 -45.56
N GLY A 304 7.67 8.37 -44.93
CA GLY A 304 6.53 8.22 -44.04
C GLY A 304 6.46 9.37 -43.04
N ASP A 305 5.78 9.13 -41.93
CA ASP A 305 5.65 10.03 -40.77
C ASP A 305 6.02 9.26 -39.50
N TYR A 306 6.92 9.80 -38.66
CA TYR A 306 7.62 9.06 -37.61
C TYR A 306 7.77 9.82 -36.27
N GLU A 307 6.92 9.47 -35.31
CA GLU A 307 6.87 10.05 -33.97
C GLU A 307 7.37 9.01 -32.95
N THR A 308 8.61 8.59 -33.13
CA THR A 308 9.23 7.53 -32.31
C THR A 308 9.52 8.01 -30.88
N LEU A 309 9.38 7.12 -29.89
CA LEU A 309 9.63 7.47 -28.49
C LEU A 309 11.08 7.93 -28.27
N LEU A 310 12.04 7.25 -28.90
CA LEU A 310 13.45 7.56 -28.78
C LEU A 310 13.76 8.99 -29.28
N GLN A 311 13.18 9.39 -30.40
CA GLN A 311 13.36 10.72 -30.97
C GLN A 311 12.75 11.82 -30.08
N LEU A 312 11.54 11.58 -29.56
CA LEU A 312 10.86 12.48 -28.65
C LEU A 312 11.64 12.68 -27.34
N GLN A 313 12.21 11.61 -26.78
CA GLN A 313 13.04 11.68 -25.57
C GLN A 313 14.36 12.45 -25.79
N MET A 314 14.95 12.36 -26.99
CA MET A 314 16.15 13.13 -27.31
C MET A 314 15.87 14.62 -27.48
N LEU A 315 14.73 14.98 -28.09
CA LEU A 315 14.37 16.38 -28.37
C LEU A 315 13.74 17.07 -27.14
N TYR A 316 12.97 16.34 -26.34
CA TYR A 316 12.22 16.86 -25.20
C TYR A 316 12.44 16.03 -23.92
N PRO A 317 13.69 15.89 -23.43
CA PRO A 317 14.04 14.98 -22.33
C PRO A 317 13.40 15.32 -20.98
N SER A 318 12.94 16.56 -20.80
CA SER A 318 12.24 17.03 -19.60
C SER A 318 10.71 16.95 -19.70
N GLU A 319 10.17 16.73 -20.89
CA GLU A 319 8.73 16.70 -21.15
C GLU A 319 8.23 15.29 -21.51
N VAL A 320 9.12 14.41 -22.00
CA VAL A 320 8.80 13.04 -22.43
C VAL A 320 9.43 12.06 -21.45
N CYS A 321 8.59 11.27 -20.79
CA CYS A 321 9.04 10.34 -19.77
C CYS A 321 9.78 9.13 -20.37
N ASN A 322 10.63 8.51 -19.54
CA ASN A 322 11.45 7.37 -19.94
C ASN A 322 10.63 6.13 -20.29
N GLN A 323 9.46 5.95 -19.67
CA GLN A 323 8.57 4.80 -19.85
C GLN A 323 7.09 5.25 -19.85
N PRO A 324 6.56 5.71 -20.99
CA PRO A 324 5.13 6.06 -21.11
C PRO A 324 4.26 4.79 -21.09
N VAL A 325 3.08 4.90 -20.49
CA VAL A 325 2.09 3.81 -20.35
C VAL A 325 1.05 3.79 -21.48
N ALA A 326 0.88 4.91 -22.18
CA ALA A 326 -0.03 5.00 -23.33
C ALA A 326 0.48 6.00 -24.39
N ILE A 327 0.03 5.81 -25.63
CA ILE A 327 0.22 6.72 -26.77
C ILE A 327 -1.13 6.99 -27.45
N GLU A 328 -1.39 8.25 -27.75
CA GLU A 328 -2.48 8.69 -28.63
C GLU A 328 -1.87 9.31 -29.89
N ALA A 329 -2.43 9.03 -31.06
CA ALA A 329 -2.04 9.66 -32.32
C ALA A 329 -3.26 10.16 -33.10
N MET A 330 -3.17 11.36 -33.64
CA MET A 330 -4.19 11.96 -34.49
C MET A 330 -3.57 12.86 -35.54
N THR A 331 -4.29 13.12 -36.63
CA THR A 331 -3.81 14.02 -37.67
C THR A 331 -3.74 15.47 -37.17
N LEU A 332 -3.06 16.35 -37.89
CA LEU A 332 -3.11 17.80 -37.60
C LEU A 332 -4.52 18.41 -37.70
N SER A 333 -5.45 17.72 -38.37
CA SER A 333 -6.87 18.08 -38.42
C SER A 333 -7.71 17.40 -37.34
N ASP A 334 -7.07 16.89 -36.29
CA ASP A 334 -7.67 16.25 -35.11
C ASP A 334 -8.50 14.98 -35.44
N VAL A 335 -8.16 14.28 -36.51
CA VAL A 335 -8.75 12.98 -36.85
C VAL A 335 -7.94 11.85 -36.19
N PRO A 336 -8.53 11.01 -35.32
CA PRO A 336 -7.80 9.91 -34.67
C PRO A 336 -7.18 8.95 -35.69
N ALA A 337 -5.95 8.48 -35.43
CA ALA A 337 -5.24 7.68 -36.43
C ALA A 337 -5.95 6.39 -36.84
N HIS A 338 -6.71 5.75 -35.94
CA HIS A 338 -7.49 4.56 -36.26
C HIS A 338 -8.68 4.82 -37.21
N GLU A 339 -9.16 6.06 -37.30
CA GLU A 339 -10.27 6.46 -38.18
C GLU A 339 -9.80 6.91 -39.58
N THR A 340 -8.48 7.05 -39.77
CA THR A 340 -7.90 7.58 -41.01
C THR A 340 -7.86 6.57 -42.16
N GLY A 341 -7.80 5.27 -41.84
CA GLY A 341 -7.64 4.19 -42.82
C GLY A 341 -6.21 3.99 -43.35
N ASP A 342 -5.23 4.73 -42.81
CA ASP A 342 -3.81 4.54 -43.11
C ASP A 342 -3.28 3.26 -42.41
N VAL A 343 -2.30 2.59 -43.04
CA VAL A 343 -1.64 1.40 -42.48
C VAL A 343 -0.53 1.85 -41.53
N LEU A 344 -0.74 1.64 -40.23
CA LEU A 344 0.17 2.07 -39.17
C LEU A 344 1.13 0.93 -38.81
N GLN A 345 2.44 1.17 -38.97
CA GLN A 345 3.47 0.16 -38.73
C GLN A 345 3.81 0.03 -37.24
N GLU A 346 3.87 1.16 -36.53
CA GLU A 346 4.03 1.19 -35.07
C GLU A 346 2.95 2.09 -34.47
N TYR A 347 2.25 1.56 -33.47
CA TYR A 347 1.31 2.29 -32.62
C TYR A 347 1.44 1.68 -31.22
N ASP A 348 2.52 2.04 -30.52
CA ASP A 348 2.87 1.43 -29.24
C ASP A 348 3.48 2.46 -28.29
N ALA A 349 3.11 2.39 -27.01
CA ALA A 349 3.59 3.36 -26.03
C ALA A 349 5.12 3.31 -25.89
N THR A 350 5.71 2.12 -25.90
CA THR A 350 7.14 1.84 -25.68
C THR A 350 8.01 2.08 -26.91
N ARG A 351 7.46 1.99 -28.13
CA ARG A 351 8.20 2.19 -29.38
C ARG A 351 7.94 3.55 -30.01
N GLY A 352 6.69 4.02 -30.03
CA GLY A 352 6.31 5.24 -30.73
C GLY A 352 5.12 5.05 -31.68
N PHE A 353 5.00 6.00 -32.58
CA PHE A 353 4.11 5.93 -33.73
C PHE A 353 4.95 5.97 -35.02
N SER A 354 4.53 5.21 -36.03
CA SER A 354 5.11 5.34 -37.37
C SER A 354 4.12 4.93 -38.45
N CYS A 355 3.98 5.77 -39.46
CA CYS A 355 3.32 5.48 -40.73
C CYS A 355 4.35 5.46 -41.85
N VAL A 356 4.30 4.47 -42.75
CA VAL A 356 5.27 4.32 -43.85
C VAL A 356 4.57 4.46 -45.20
N ASN A 357 5.04 5.39 -46.04
CA ASN A 357 4.45 5.68 -47.35
C ASN A 357 4.44 4.45 -48.29
N ALA A 358 5.50 3.63 -48.23
CA ALA A 358 5.64 2.44 -49.08
C ALA A 358 4.64 1.32 -48.75
N GLU A 359 4.04 1.35 -47.55
CA GLU A 359 3.10 0.34 -47.05
C GLU A 359 1.64 0.79 -47.20
N GLN A 360 1.39 2.03 -47.64
CA GLN A 360 0.05 2.53 -47.85
C GLN A 360 -0.59 1.97 -49.12
N PRO A 361 -1.88 1.59 -49.07
CA PRO A 361 -2.61 1.14 -50.24
C PRO A 361 -2.74 2.26 -51.29
N ASP A 362 -2.79 1.87 -52.56
CA ASP A 362 -2.99 2.75 -53.72
C ASP A 362 -1.93 3.86 -53.92
N GLY A 363 -0.75 3.72 -53.31
CA GLY A 363 0.35 4.68 -53.45
C GLY A 363 0.06 6.03 -52.77
N LYS A 364 -0.85 6.05 -51.79
CA LYS A 364 -1.10 7.22 -50.95
C LYS A 364 0.11 7.49 -50.05
N SER A 365 0.36 8.76 -49.73
CA SER A 365 1.26 9.11 -48.64
C SER A 365 0.51 9.07 -47.32
N CYS A 366 1.24 8.80 -46.24
CA CYS A 366 0.78 8.97 -44.88
C CYS A 366 0.20 10.37 -44.67
N GLN A 367 -0.82 10.46 -43.83
CA GLN A 367 -1.26 11.73 -43.27
C GLN A 367 -0.23 12.25 -42.25
N ASP A 368 -0.41 13.50 -41.86
CA ASP A 368 0.48 14.22 -40.95
C ASP A 368 -0.02 14.08 -39.52
N TYR A 369 0.71 13.36 -38.67
CA TYR A 369 0.29 12.92 -37.35
C TYR A 369 1.07 13.61 -36.23
N LYS A 370 0.33 13.95 -35.17
CA LYS A 370 0.87 14.34 -33.87
C LYS A 370 0.56 13.27 -32.85
N THR A 371 1.49 13.06 -31.91
CA THR A 371 1.35 12.09 -30.83
C THR A 371 1.35 12.73 -29.45
N LEU A 372 0.64 12.11 -28.53
CA LEU A 372 0.63 12.44 -27.11
C LEU A 372 0.94 11.18 -26.31
N LYS A 373 1.71 11.33 -25.24
CA LYS A 373 2.13 10.22 -24.37
C LYS A 373 1.60 10.43 -22.94
N SER A 374 1.30 9.34 -22.26
CA SER A 374 0.84 9.34 -20.86
C SER A 374 1.79 8.53 -19.97
N VAL A 375 1.87 8.84 -18.68
CA VAL A 375 2.68 8.10 -17.68
C VAL A 375 1.88 7.64 -16.47
N GLU A 376 2.29 6.50 -15.88
CA GLU A 376 2.00 6.17 -14.47
C GLU A 376 2.88 7.07 -13.59
N PHE A 377 2.23 7.94 -12.80
CA PHE A 377 2.76 8.70 -11.66
C PHE A 377 4.31 8.66 -11.43
N LEU A 378 5.01 9.73 -11.81
CA LEU A 378 6.29 10.12 -11.21
C LEU A 378 6.03 11.16 -10.11
N PRO A 379 6.72 11.13 -8.95
CA PRO A 379 6.63 12.18 -7.93
C PRO A 379 7.22 13.54 -8.37
N SER A 380 7.67 13.67 -9.62
CA SER A 380 8.21 14.93 -10.17
C SER A 380 7.16 15.83 -10.84
N CYS A 381 5.90 15.43 -10.85
CA CYS A 381 4.80 16.24 -11.40
C CYS A 381 3.79 16.57 -10.30
N GLU A 382 4.21 17.35 -9.30
CA GLU A 382 3.24 18.08 -8.47
C GLU A 382 2.66 19.26 -9.24
N PRO A 383 1.33 19.50 -9.19
CA PRO A 383 0.73 20.74 -9.68
C PRO A 383 0.78 21.80 -8.58
N GLU A 384 1.97 22.19 -8.10
CA GLU A 384 2.11 23.35 -7.21
C GLU A 384 3.31 24.22 -7.60
N THR A 385 3.34 24.69 -8.85
CA THR A 385 4.03 25.95 -9.18
C THR A 385 3.39 26.64 -10.39
N ILE A 386 2.12 27.06 -10.30
CA ILE A 386 1.62 28.18 -11.11
C ILE A 386 0.80 29.12 -10.23
N MET A 387 1.28 30.35 -10.19
CA MET A 387 0.79 31.48 -9.43
C MET A 387 -0.71 31.77 -9.64
N ILE A 388 -1.37 32.10 -8.53
CA ILE A 388 -2.38 33.16 -8.52
C ILE A 388 -1.69 34.42 -9.07
N LEU A 389 -2.04 34.84 -10.27
CA LEU A 389 -2.12 36.25 -10.73
C LEU A 389 -2.44 36.28 -12.23
N LEU A 390 -3.72 36.26 -12.59
CA LEU A 390 -4.26 37.03 -13.71
C LEU A 390 -5.66 37.45 -13.24
N THR A 391 -5.95 38.74 -13.05
CA THR A 391 -6.04 39.72 -14.13
C THR A 391 -5.48 41.10 -13.74
N PRO A 392 -5.00 41.85 -14.75
CA PRO A 392 -5.55 43.17 -15.01
C PRO A 392 -5.94 43.35 -16.50
N PRO A 393 -6.79 44.35 -16.82
CA PRO A 393 -7.41 44.48 -18.13
C PRO A 393 -6.56 45.27 -19.13
N SER A 394 -6.85 45.02 -20.40
CA SER A 394 -6.90 45.96 -21.54
C SER A 394 -5.82 47.05 -21.64
N ASP A 395 -4.91 46.92 -22.61
CA ASP A 395 -4.91 47.74 -23.84
C ASP A 395 -3.58 47.59 -24.63
N GLU A 396 -3.67 47.90 -25.92
CA GLU A 396 -2.72 47.75 -27.01
C GLU A 396 -1.36 48.47 -26.79
N GLU A 397 -0.26 47.86 -27.26
CA GLU A 397 0.57 48.34 -28.41
C GLU A 397 1.98 47.72 -28.41
N SER A 398 2.23 46.92 -29.45
CA SER A 398 3.48 46.80 -30.26
C SER A 398 4.87 46.75 -29.61
N LEU A 399 5.47 45.54 -29.72
CA LEU A 399 6.73 45.20 -30.44
C LEU A 399 8.09 45.83 -30.06
N GLU A 400 9.10 44.93 -30.10
CA GLU A 400 10.55 45.11 -30.27
C GLU A 400 11.46 45.24 -29.01
N LEU A 401 12.25 44.16 -28.80
CA LEU A 401 13.65 44.10 -28.31
C LEU A 401 13.95 43.18 -27.11
N ALA A 402 13.70 41.88 -27.32
CA ALA A 402 14.49 40.82 -26.69
C ALA A 402 15.90 40.77 -27.31
N TRP A 403 16.88 41.55 -26.85
CA TRP A 403 18.29 41.34 -27.25
C TRP A 403 19.41 41.83 -26.30
N LEU A 404 19.14 42.34 -25.08
CA LEU A 404 20.21 42.90 -24.23
C LEU A 404 20.05 42.64 -22.72
N TRP A 405 20.09 41.38 -22.28
CA TRP A 405 20.30 41.09 -20.85
C TRP A 405 21.24 39.91 -20.60
N ASN A 406 22.39 39.92 -21.29
CA ASN A 406 23.56 39.17 -20.82
C ASN A 406 24.69 40.15 -20.47
N HIS A 407 25.28 39.90 -19.30
CA HIS A 407 26.50 40.48 -18.73
C HIS A 407 26.45 41.74 -17.83
N ARG A 408 26.92 41.46 -16.59
CA ARG A 408 27.75 42.26 -15.68
C ARG A 408 27.07 43.41 -14.93
N LYS A 409 27.03 43.27 -13.59
CA LYS A 409 27.82 44.15 -12.71
C LYS A 409 28.02 43.61 -11.29
N PHE A 410 29.25 43.20 -11.03
CA PHE A 410 29.86 43.28 -9.70
C PHE A 410 30.43 44.70 -9.55
N ARG A 411 30.03 45.44 -8.51
CA ARG A 411 30.83 46.34 -7.64
C ARG A 411 30.08 47.60 -7.13
N THR A 412 30.10 47.70 -5.80
CA THR A 412 30.40 48.85 -4.90
C THR A 412 29.54 50.11 -4.94
N HIS A 413 28.83 50.42 -3.84
CA HIS A 413 29.34 51.32 -2.79
C HIS A 413 28.40 51.42 -1.55
N SER A 414 29.03 51.51 -0.36
CA SER A 414 28.63 52.17 0.91
C SER A 414 27.20 51.99 1.45
N SER A 415 26.99 51.20 2.51
CA SER A 415 27.17 51.55 3.94
C SER A 415 26.17 52.58 4.48
N GLU A 416 25.06 52.08 5.02
CA GLU A 416 24.52 52.42 6.36
C GLU A 416 23.25 51.59 6.60
N GLY A 417 23.24 50.81 7.69
CA GLY A 417 22.14 49.90 8.02
C GLY A 417 22.58 48.61 8.71
N PHE A 418 23.54 48.70 9.64
CA PHE A 418 24.13 47.60 10.41
C PHE A 418 23.17 47.00 11.47
N PHE A 419 21.84 47.01 11.25
CA PHE A 419 20.87 46.56 12.26
C PHE A 419 19.73 45.68 11.72
N GLN A 420 19.97 44.98 10.61
CA GLN A 420 18.99 44.04 10.03
C GLN A 420 19.63 42.73 9.52
N CYS A 421 20.76 42.32 10.10
CA CYS A 421 21.44 41.07 9.71
C CYS A 421 21.60 40.03 10.85
N THR A 422 21.02 40.27 12.03
CA THR A 422 21.05 39.30 13.13
C THR A 422 19.76 38.45 13.19
N ASN A 423 18.61 38.98 12.80
CA ASN A 423 17.36 38.21 12.78
C ASN A 423 17.19 37.31 11.54
N LYS A 424 17.78 37.67 10.39
CA LYS A 424 17.71 36.82 9.18
C LYS A 424 18.66 35.63 9.20
N LEU A 425 19.76 35.70 9.97
CA LEU A 425 20.66 34.57 10.16
C LEU A 425 20.08 33.56 11.17
N PHE A 426 19.43 34.05 12.23
CA PHE A 426 18.81 33.19 13.26
C PHE A 426 17.53 32.47 12.77
N LEU A 427 16.73 33.12 11.91
CA LEU A 427 15.54 32.50 11.29
C LEU A 427 15.90 31.49 10.18
N SER A 428 17.04 31.65 9.51
CA SER A 428 17.60 30.67 8.58
C SER A 428 18.11 29.43 9.30
N ASP A 429 18.78 29.60 10.45
CA ASP A 429 19.28 28.47 11.25
C ASP A 429 18.14 27.67 11.87
N GLN A 430 17.05 28.32 12.30
CA GLN A 430 15.87 27.63 12.86
C GLN A 430 15.08 26.83 11.81
N ALA A 431 14.90 27.37 10.61
CA ALA A 431 14.26 26.66 9.50
C ALA A 431 15.14 25.51 8.99
N ALA A 432 16.46 25.71 8.89
CA ALA A 432 17.41 24.65 8.55
C ALA A 432 17.47 23.57 9.64
N TRP A 433 17.45 23.93 10.93
CA TRP A 433 17.39 22.98 12.04
C TRP A 433 16.08 22.20 12.08
N LEU A 434 14.95 22.84 11.77
CA LEU A 434 13.66 22.16 11.64
C LEU A 434 13.68 21.18 10.47
N HIS A 435 14.16 21.59 9.28
CA HIS A 435 14.29 20.68 8.14
C HIS A 435 15.28 19.53 8.38
N VAL A 436 16.40 19.78 9.05
CA VAL A 436 17.40 18.75 9.41
C VAL A 436 16.84 17.83 10.50
N LYS A 437 16.11 18.34 11.48
CA LYS A 437 15.45 17.54 12.53
C LYS A 437 14.30 16.72 11.95
N GLU A 438 13.53 17.27 11.03
CA GLU A 438 12.47 16.59 10.27
C GLU A 438 13.07 15.49 9.38
N PHE A 439 14.16 15.79 8.67
CA PHE A 439 14.91 14.83 7.84
C PHE A 439 15.57 13.72 8.68
N ALA A 440 16.16 14.06 9.82
CA ALA A 440 16.74 13.09 10.75
C ALA A 440 15.66 12.23 11.41
N ARG A 441 14.50 12.81 11.76
CA ARG A 441 13.34 12.10 12.31
C ARG A 441 12.76 11.11 11.28
N LYS A 442 12.63 11.53 10.02
CA LYS A 442 12.13 10.70 8.91
C LYS A 442 13.10 9.57 8.52
N ASN A 443 14.41 9.75 8.71
CA ASN A 443 15.43 8.75 8.37
C ASN A 443 15.99 7.98 9.58
N ALA A 444 15.48 8.20 10.78
CA ALA A 444 15.99 7.57 12.01
C ALA A 444 15.84 6.05 11.98
N ALA A 445 14.70 5.53 11.52
CA ALA A 445 14.47 4.09 11.39
C ALA A 445 15.42 3.46 10.36
N ASN A 446 15.57 4.08 9.18
CA ASN A 446 16.48 3.61 8.14
C ASN A 446 17.95 3.55 8.64
N ALA A 447 18.37 4.51 9.48
CA ALA A 447 19.70 4.51 10.06
C ALA A 447 19.91 3.36 11.07
N LEU A 448 18.86 2.96 11.79
CA LEU A 448 18.90 1.83 12.72
C LEU A 448 18.99 0.49 11.96
N SER A 449 18.23 0.30 10.88
CA SER A 449 18.34 -0.92 10.05
C SER A 449 19.73 -1.04 9.40
N VAL A 450 20.30 0.09 8.93
CA VAL A 450 21.70 0.11 8.45
C VAL A 450 22.69 -0.24 9.56
N ALA A 451 22.47 0.25 10.79
CA ALA A 451 23.32 -0.10 11.93
C ALA A 451 23.20 -1.60 12.28
N ASN A 452 22.00 -2.19 12.23
CA ASN A 452 21.79 -3.63 12.40
C ASN A 452 22.61 -4.41 11.36
N MET A 453 22.50 -4.05 10.07
CA MET A 453 23.26 -4.68 9.00
C MET A 453 24.78 -4.59 9.22
N VAL A 454 25.30 -3.45 9.72
CA VAL A 454 26.72 -3.29 10.06
C VAL A 454 27.13 -4.22 11.21
N MET A 455 26.28 -4.40 12.23
CA MET A 455 26.54 -5.37 13.30
C MET A 455 26.55 -6.81 12.76
N GLY A 456 25.64 -7.15 11.85
CA GLY A 456 25.64 -8.43 11.15
C GLY A 456 26.94 -8.69 10.38
N MET A 457 27.38 -7.73 9.57
CA MET A 457 28.66 -7.82 8.85
C MET A 457 29.86 -7.95 9.79
N ALA A 458 29.90 -7.18 10.88
CA ALA A 458 30.96 -7.28 11.88
C ALA A 458 30.96 -8.65 12.59
N SER A 459 29.78 -9.23 12.82
CA SER A 459 29.62 -10.56 13.40
C SER A 459 30.11 -11.66 12.45
N ILE A 460 29.83 -11.55 11.15
CA ILE A 460 30.36 -12.44 10.11
C ILE A 460 31.89 -12.41 10.15
N LEU A 461 32.50 -11.23 10.10
CA LEU A 461 33.96 -11.07 10.17
C LEU A 461 34.54 -11.62 11.47
N SER A 462 33.87 -11.39 12.60
CA SER A 462 34.32 -11.91 13.91
C SER A 462 34.25 -13.44 13.98
N SER A 463 33.21 -14.04 13.40
CA SER A 463 33.05 -15.49 13.32
C SER A 463 34.13 -16.13 12.45
N LEU A 464 34.44 -15.52 11.31
CA LEU A 464 35.51 -15.98 10.41
C LEU A 464 36.90 -15.85 11.03
N ASN A 465 37.13 -14.83 11.86
CA ASN A 465 38.38 -14.63 12.60
C ASN A 465 38.50 -15.48 13.88
N GLY A 466 37.53 -16.37 14.16
CA GLY A 466 37.52 -17.23 15.35
C GLY A 466 37.08 -16.56 16.66
N HIS A 467 36.67 -15.28 16.61
CA HIS A 467 36.19 -14.53 17.77
C HIS A 467 34.69 -14.75 18.00
N HIS A 468 34.28 -16.01 18.23
CA HIS A 468 32.87 -16.40 18.29
C HIS A 468 32.08 -15.71 19.42
N HIS A 469 32.72 -15.43 20.56
CA HIS A 469 32.05 -14.74 21.67
C HIS A 469 31.66 -13.29 21.31
N ALA A 470 32.55 -12.57 20.61
CA ALA A 470 32.25 -11.23 20.10
C ALA A 470 31.17 -11.28 19.01
N ALA A 471 31.21 -12.29 18.14
CA ALA A 471 30.20 -12.50 17.11
C ALA A 471 28.78 -12.69 17.68
N CYS A 472 28.63 -13.48 18.75
CA CYS A 472 27.33 -13.66 19.41
C CYS A 472 26.80 -12.35 19.99
N TRP A 473 27.65 -11.54 20.62
CA TRP A 473 27.24 -10.24 21.17
C TRP A 473 26.83 -9.25 20.07
N LEU A 474 27.53 -9.24 18.94
CA LEU A 474 27.17 -8.39 17.79
C LEU A 474 25.80 -8.76 17.20
N VAL A 475 25.46 -10.06 17.14
CA VAL A 475 24.11 -10.51 16.73
C VAL A 475 23.04 -10.07 17.74
N LEU A 476 23.32 -10.17 19.04
CA LEU A 476 22.39 -9.71 20.10
C LEU A 476 22.20 -8.18 20.08
N ILE A 477 23.23 -7.42 19.73
CA ILE A 477 23.09 -5.96 19.51
C ILE A 477 22.23 -5.70 18.28
N GLY A 478 22.44 -6.44 17.18
CA GLY A 478 21.58 -6.38 15.99
C GLY A 478 20.11 -6.63 16.32
N TYR A 479 19.81 -7.66 17.13
CA TYR A 479 18.46 -7.95 17.63
C TYR A 479 17.80 -6.75 18.35
N LEU A 480 18.55 -5.98 19.14
CA LEU A 480 17.99 -4.80 19.79
C LEU A 480 17.78 -3.62 18.84
N LEU A 481 18.65 -3.47 17.84
CA LEU A 481 18.53 -2.42 16.82
C LEU A 481 17.32 -2.65 15.92
N ASP A 482 17.11 -3.89 15.50
CA ASP A 482 15.91 -4.37 14.80
C ASP A 482 14.62 -4.12 15.61
N TYR A 483 14.61 -4.51 16.89
CA TYR A 483 13.48 -4.19 17.76
C TYR A 483 13.22 -2.67 17.86
N ALA A 484 14.29 -1.86 17.83
CA ALA A 484 14.20 -0.41 17.93
C ALA A 484 13.72 0.25 16.63
N ASP A 485 14.11 -0.22 15.45
CA ASP A 485 13.76 0.44 14.19
C ASP A 485 12.26 0.34 13.88
N GLY A 486 11.64 -0.82 14.12
CA GLY A 486 10.21 -1.02 13.98
C GLY A 486 9.43 -0.18 14.99
N ALA A 487 9.91 -0.08 16.24
CA ALA A 487 9.29 0.76 17.27
C ALA A 487 9.43 2.26 16.95
N VAL A 488 10.59 2.70 16.44
CA VAL A 488 10.86 4.10 16.08
C VAL A 488 10.08 4.50 14.83
N ALA A 489 10.03 3.65 13.80
CA ALA A 489 9.24 3.89 12.58
C ALA A 489 7.76 4.11 12.91
N ARG A 490 7.19 3.29 13.79
CA ARG A 490 5.79 3.41 14.25
C ARG A 490 5.54 4.65 15.09
N ARG A 491 6.41 4.97 16.06
CA ARG A 491 6.23 6.15 16.93
C ARG A 491 6.41 7.48 16.20
N LEU A 492 7.21 7.50 15.14
CA LEU A 492 7.49 8.70 14.37
C LEU A 492 6.60 8.87 13.13
N ASP A 493 5.70 7.91 12.86
CA ASP A 493 4.91 7.83 11.62
C ASP A 493 5.79 7.92 10.37
N ALA A 494 6.91 7.18 10.40
CA ALA A 494 8.00 7.24 9.42
C ALA A 494 8.18 5.89 8.69
N CYS A 495 7.10 5.14 8.48
CA CYS A 495 7.12 3.92 7.70
C CYS A 495 7.39 4.25 6.21
N SER A 496 8.46 3.70 5.63
CA SER A 496 8.83 3.94 4.23
C SER A 496 9.10 2.62 3.49
N ALA A 497 8.77 2.56 2.20
CA ALA A 497 9.03 1.37 1.38
C ALA A 497 10.53 1.04 1.25
N LEU A 498 11.38 2.07 1.29
CA LEU A 498 12.84 1.89 1.35
C LEU A 498 13.26 1.29 2.70
N GLY A 499 12.68 1.77 3.80
CA GLY A 499 12.92 1.25 5.14
C GLY A 499 12.55 -0.22 5.26
N ALA A 500 11.37 -0.62 4.77
CA ALA A 500 10.94 -2.02 4.76
C ALA A 500 11.90 -2.92 3.95
N LYS A 501 12.36 -2.48 2.78
CA LYS A 501 13.36 -3.24 2.01
C LYS A 501 14.71 -3.31 2.71
N LEU A 502 15.15 -2.20 3.34
CA LEU A 502 16.41 -2.17 4.08
C LEU A 502 16.37 -3.08 5.31
N ASP A 503 15.21 -3.18 5.96
CA ASP A 503 14.92 -4.07 7.07
C ASP A 503 15.08 -5.54 6.66
N ASP A 504 14.43 -5.96 5.56
CA ASP A 504 14.58 -7.31 4.99
C ASP A 504 16.05 -7.68 4.69
N PHE A 505 16.83 -6.73 4.16
CA PHE A 505 18.27 -6.94 3.90
C PHE A 505 19.09 -7.01 5.19
N ALA A 506 18.77 -6.20 6.19
CA ALA A 506 19.43 -6.21 7.48
C ALA A 506 19.15 -7.53 8.21
N ASP A 507 17.89 -7.98 8.22
CA ASP A 507 17.45 -9.25 8.80
C ASP A 507 18.13 -10.46 8.17
N PHE A 508 18.15 -10.52 6.85
CA PHE A 508 18.82 -11.61 6.15
C PHE A 508 20.32 -11.66 6.46
N THR A 509 20.97 -10.49 6.53
CA THR A 509 22.41 -10.38 6.80
C THR A 509 22.74 -10.76 8.25
N THR A 510 22.02 -10.20 9.22
CA THR A 510 22.30 -10.38 10.65
C THR A 510 21.75 -11.69 11.18
N PHE A 511 20.48 -12.02 10.92
CA PHE A 511 19.81 -13.17 11.53
C PHE A 511 19.82 -14.42 10.66
N GLY A 512 20.04 -14.27 9.36
CA GLY A 512 20.29 -15.38 8.43
C GLY A 512 21.77 -15.75 8.39
N ILE A 513 22.58 -14.90 7.74
CA ILE A 513 23.98 -15.23 7.44
C ILE A 513 24.85 -15.21 8.70
N ALA A 514 24.87 -14.12 9.47
CA ALA A 514 25.78 -13.99 10.62
C ALA A 514 25.53 -15.08 11.68
N THR A 515 24.26 -15.34 11.99
CA THR A 515 23.86 -16.40 12.94
C THR A 515 24.25 -17.79 12.46
N SER A 516 24.12 -18.09 11.17
CA SER A 516 24.50 -19.40 10.62
C SER A 516 26.00 -19.68 10.81
N LEU A 517 26.84 -18.64 10.75
CA LEU A 517 28.29 -18.78 10.95
C LEU A 517 28.70 -19.00 12.42
N LEU A 518 27.78 -18.79 13.38
CA LEU A 518 28.00 -19.18 14.77
C LEU A 518 28.10 -20.70 14.92
N LEU A 519 27.55 -21.49 13.99
CA LEU A 519 27.60 -22.96 14.03
C LEU A 519 28.99 -23.54 13.83
N ARG A 520 30.00 -22.76 13.41
CA ARG A 520 31.38 -23.20 13.13
C ARG A 520 31.38 -24.41 12.17
N THR A 521 31.59 -24.16 10.89
CA THR A 521 31.59 -25.14 9.78
C THR A 521 32.73 -26.17 9.89
N THR A 522 32.72 -27.00 10.93
CA THR A 522 33.79 -27.96 11.26
C THR A 522 33.62 -29.29 10.53
N ASP A 523 32.38 -29.77 10.42
CA ASP A 523 32.03 -31.03 9.76
C ASP A 523 31.03 -30.80 8.61
N LEU A 524 30.91 -31.78 7.71
CA LEU A 524 29.91 -31.77 6.63
C LEU A 524 28.48 -31.57 7.16
N MET A 525 28.16 -32.14 8.31
CA MET A 525 26.85 -31.96 8.97
C MET A 525 26.61 -30.51 9.37
N ASP A 526 27.61 -29.81 9.88
CA ASP A 526 27.49 -28.39 10.26
C ASP A 526 27.33 -27.51 9.03
N ASN A 527 28.00 -27.85 7.93
CA ASN A 527 27.85 -27.15 6.65
C ASN A 527 26.43 -27.28 6.09
N ILE A 528 25.87 -28.49 6.11
CA ILE A 528 24.49 -28.73 5.67
C ILE A 528 23.52 -27.97 6.58
N LEU A 529 23.73 -28.04 7.90
CA LEU A 529 22.86 -27.36 8.86
C LEU A 529 22.91 -25.83 8.71
N CYS A 530 24.09 -25.28 8.42
CA CYS A 530 24.29 -23.85 8.10
C CYS A 530 23.48 -23.45 6.87
N VAL A 531 23.58 -24.22 5.77
CA VAL A 531 22.81 -23.96 4.54
C VAL A 531 21.31 -24.08 4.79
N CYS A 532 20.87 -25.12 5.50
CA CYS A 532 19.47 -25.29 5.86
C CYS A 532 18.94 -24.14 6.71
N TYR A 533 19.73 -23.63 7.65
CA TYR A 533 19.35 -22.47 8.46
C TYR A 533 19.18 -21.21 7.58
N VAL A 534 20.17 -20.89 6.74
CA VAL A 534 20.07 -19.72 5.83
C VAL A 534 18.88 -19.84 4.87
N LEU A 535 18.66 -21.03 4.30
CA LEU A 535 17.49 -21.28 3.43
C LEU A 535 16.17 -21.13 4.19
N SER A 536 16.11 -21.58 5.44
CA SER A 536 14.89 -21.40 6.26
C SER A 536 14.59 -19.94 6.54
N VAL A 537 15.61 -19.11 6.79
CA VAL A 537 15.44 -17.65 6.95
C VAL A 537 15.05 -16.99 5.62
N PHE A 538 15.68 -17.37 4.51
CA PHE A 538 15.30 -16.87 3.17
C PHE A 538 13.84 -17.18 2.84
N VAL A 539 13.43 -18.45 2.97
CA VAL A 539 12.04 -18.88 2.73
C VAL A 539 11.08 -18.11 3.65
N ARG A 540 11.47 -17.90 4.91
CA ARG A 540 10.68 -17.11 5.84
C ARG A 540 10.50 -15.66 5.35
N LEU A 541 11.57 -14.95 5.05
CA LEU A 541 11.50 -13.55 4.61
C LEU A 541 10.71 -13.39 3.30
N CYS A 542 10.87 -14.32 2.35
CA CYS A 542 10.17 -14.23 1.06
C CYS A 542 8.70 -14.64 1.09
N PHE A 543 8.33 -15.67 1.87
CA PHE A 543 6.98 -16.27 1.80
C PHE A 543 6.11 -16.01 3.03
N TYR A 544 6.71 -15.68 4.17
CA TYR A 544 5.99 -15.43 5.42
C TYR A 544 5.86 -13.93 5.74
N SER A 545 6.18 -13.05 4.78
CA SER A 545 5.77 -11.65 4.76
C SER A 545 4.27 -11.54 4.42
N THR A 546 3.42 -12.17 5.23
CA THR A 546 1.96 -12.02 5.12
C THR A 546 1.57 -10.72 5.80
N GLY A 547 0.91 -9.83 5.06
CA GLY A 547 0.42 -8.51 5.47
C GLY A 547 -0.67 -8.52 6.55
N ILE A 548 -0.60 -9.45 7.51
CA ILE A 548 -1.51 -9.56 8.64
C ILE A 548 -0.87 -8.83 9.84
N PRO A 549 -1.46 -7.72 10.33
CA PRO A 549 -0.81 -6.83 11.29
C PRO A 549 -0.62 -7.39 12.71
N PHE A 550 -1.04 -8.63 13.01
CA PHE A 550 -1.14 -9.15 14.38
C PHE A 550 -0.58 -10.57 14.63
N MET A 551 -0.21 -11.34 13.59
CA MET A 551 0.43 -12.66 13.77
C MET A 551 1.49 -12.96 12.70
N TYR A 552 2.65 -13.47 13.11
CA TYR A 552 3.62 -14.11 12.23
C TYR A 552 3.25 -15.57 12.03
N ARG A 553 3.33 -16.08 10.80
CA ARG A 553 3.31 -17.52 10.55
C ARG A 553 4.75 -18.04 10.73
N GLY A 554 4.95 -19.00 11.64
CA GLY A 554 6.28 -19.45 12.09
C GLY A 554 7.04 -18.44 12.99
N LEU A 555 8.08 -18.92 13.68
CA LEU A 555 8.88 -18.11 14.62
C LEU A 555 9.73 -17.05 13.89
N PRO A 556 9.69 -15.75 14.27
CA PRO A 556 10.55 -14.72 13.68
C PRO A 556 12.05 -15.04 13.75
N CYS A 557 12.77 -14.73 12.66
CA CYS A 557 14.18 -15.06 12.52
C CYS A 557 15.04 -14.31 13.56
N THR A 558 14.59 -13.12 13.97
CA THR A 558 15.13 -12.30 15.06
C THR A 558 15.17 -13.07 16.38
N TYR A 559 14.05 -13.68 16.79
CA TYR A 559 13.96 -14.51 18.00
C TYR A 559 14.76 -15.80 17.89
N ALA A 560 14.68 -16.49 16.74
CA ALA A 560 15.46 -17.71 16.50
C ALA A 560 16.96 -17.44 16.65
N SER A 561 17.42 -16.32 16.07
CA SER A 561 18.81 -15.89 16.13
C SER A 561 19.26 -15.49 17.55
N ALA A 562 18.41 -14.78 18.29
CA ALA A 562 18.69 -14.43 19.68
C ALA A 562 18.83 -15.69 20.56
N ILE A 563 17.96 -16.69 20.36
CA ILE A 563 18.02 -17.98 21.08
C ILE A 563 19.32 -18.72 20.74
N VAL A 564 19.69 -18.82 19.46
CA VAL A 564 20.94 -19.47 19.02
C VAL A 564 22.17 -18.74 19.59
N SER A 565 22.18 -17.42 19.59
CA SER A 565 23.27 -16.59 20.13
C SER A 565 23.42 -16.78 21.65
N CYS A 566 22.31 -16.72 22.39
CA CYS A 566 22.28 -16.98 23.83
C CYS A 566 22.70 -18.41 24.17
N ALA A 567 22.22 -19.42 23.42
CA ALA A 567 22.61 -20.81 23.61
C ALA A 567 24.11 -21.01 23.39
N THR A 568 24.70 -20.31 22.41
CA THR A 568 26.14 -20.37 22.14
C THR A 568 26.95 -19.81 23.31
N ILE A 569 26.53 -18.68 23.90
CA ILE A 569 27.18 -18.08 25.07
C ILE A 569 27.02 -18.95 26.32
N LEU A 570 25.78 -19.35 26.65
CA LEU A 570 25.47 -20.10 27.87
C LEU A 570 26.04 -21.52 27.89
N SER A 571 26.11 -22.17 26.73
CA SER A 571 26.69 -23.51 26.62
C SER A 571 28.22 -23.53 26.56
N GLY A 572 28.87 -22.36 26.56
CA GLY A 572 30.32 -22.25 26.36
C GLY A 572 30.79 -22.72 24.99
N GLY A 573 29.89 -22.74 23.99
CA GLY A 573 30.16 -23.27 22.65
C GLY A 573 30.07 -24.81 22.55
N ASN A 574 29.21 -25.45 23.34
CA ASN A 574 28.97 -26.90 23.19
C ASN A 574 28.21 -27.18 21.88
N MET A 575 28.91 -27.76 20.91
CA MET A 575 28.39 -28.03 19.56
C MET A 575 27.18 -28.96 19.54
N ALA A 576 27.05 -29.90 20.49
CA ALA A 576 25.88 -30.78 20.55
C ALA A 576 24.61 -30.03 20.94
N VAL A 577 24.71 -29.12 21.92
CA VAL A 577 23.62 -28.25 22.34
C VAL A 577 23.24 -27.31 21.20
N LEU A 578 24.24 -26.72 20.54
CA LEU A 578 24.02 -25.79 19.43
C LEU A 578 23.29 -26.46 18.25
N ARG A 579 23.71 -27.67 17.85
CA ARG A 579 23.04 -28.46 16.80
C ARG A 579 21.56 -28.71 17.13
N ILE A 580 21.26 -29.14 18.36
CA ILE A 580 19.88 -29.40 18.80
C ILE A 580 19.03 -28.12 18.75
N VAL A 581 19.57 -27.01 19.27
CA VAL A 581 18.87 -25.71 19.29
C VAL A 581 18.60 -25.22 17.87
N VAL A 582 19.59 -25.30 16.96
CA VAL A 582 19.43 -24.83 15.58
C VAL A 582 18.39 -25.66 14.83
N VAL A 583 18.42 -27.00 14.96
CA VAL A 583 17.38 -27.86 14.35
C VAL A 583 15.99 -27.50 14.89
N ALA A 584 15.86 -27.29 16.21
CA ALA A 584 14.59 -26.87 16.79
C ALA A 584 14.13 -25.50 16.24
N MET A 585 15.04 -24.53 16.09
CA MET A 585 14.70 -23.21 15.54
C MET A 585 14.32 -23.27 14.06
N ILE A 586 14.99 -24.08 13.24
CA ILE A 586 14.60 -24.31 11.83
C ILE A 586 13.18 -24.84 11.74
N LEU A 587 12.84 -25.86 12.54
CA LEU A 587 11.50 -26.42 12.59
C LEU A 587 10.47 -25.38 13.04
N CYS A 588 10.78 -24.57 14.05
CA CYS A 588 9.90 -23.49 14.52
C CYS A 588 9.71 -22.37 13.47
N MET A 589 10.73 -22.04 12.69
CA MET A 589 10.66 -21.02 11.65
C MET A 589 9.81 -21.47 10.45
N ILE A 590 9.89 -22.76 10.07
CA ILE A 590 9.15 -23.33 8.94
C ILE A 590 7.71 -23.70 9.34
N ASN A 591 7.46 -23.95 10.63
CA ASN A 591 6.14 -24.33 11.12
C ASN A 591 5.06 -23.29 10.73
N HIS A 592 3.88 -23.77 10.33
CA HIS A 592 2.74 -22.93 9.98
C HIS A 592 1.95 -22.41 11.18
N ASN A 593 2.36 -22.75 12.42
CA ASN A 593 1.74 -22.21 13.62
C ASN A 593 1.90 -20.69 13.73
N PHE A 594 0.88 -20.03 14.27
CA PHE A 594 0.87 -18.59 14.47
C PHE A 594 1.65 -18.18 15.73
N TYR A 595 2.49 -17.17 15.59
CA TYR A 595 3.20 -16.49 16.67
C TYR A 595 2.69 -15.05 16.76
N PRO A 596 2.43 -14.51 17.97
CA PRO A 596 1.92 -13.14 18.13
C PRO A 596 2.90 -12.11 17.56
N HIS A 597 2.38 -11.15 16.79
CA HIS A 597 3.16 -10.05 16.20
C HIS A 597 3.60 -9.03 17.27
N ASP A 598 4.69 -8.32 16.99
CA ASP A 598 5.33 -7.34 17.89
C ASP A 598 4.38 -6.26 18.46
N LYS A 599 3.24 -5.98 17.82
CA LYS A 599 2.19 -5.09 18.35
C LYS A 599 1.66 -5.54 19.72
N VAL A 600 1.56 -6.86 19.97
CA VAL A 600 1.15 -7.44 21.26
C VAL A 600 2.31 -7.46 22.28
N LEU A 601 3.55 -7.37 21.81
CA LEU A 601 4.74 -7.37 22.67
C LEU A 601 5.09 -5.96 23.19
N GLU A 602 4.69 -4.89 22.49
CA GLU A 602 4.98 -3.51 22.88
C GLU A 602 4.03 -2.93 23.97
N SER A 603 2.81 -3.47 24.12
CA SER A 603 1.81 -2.98 25.09
C SER A 603 2.08 -3.42 26.54
N GLN A 604 2.89 -4.47 26.75
CA GLN A 604 3.08 -5.11 28.05
C GLN A 604 4.34 -4.60 28.78
N ALA A 605 4.17 -3.99 29.95
CA ALA A 605 5.23 -3.33 30.73
C ALA A 605 6.42 -4.25 31.08
N TRP A 606 6.18 -5.54 31.34
CA TRP A 606 7.24 -6.50 31.68
C TRP A 606 8.23 -6.75 30.54
N LYS A 607 7.82 -6.54 29.29
CA LYS A 607 8.68 -6.74 28.11
C LYS A 607 9.58 -5.54 27.84
N LYS A 608 9.11 -4.32 28.16
CA LYS A 608 9.98 -3.13 28.26
C LYS A 608 11.07 -3.36 29.29
N VAL A 609 10.76 -4.03 30.40
CA VAL A 609 11.74 -4.44 31.42
C VAL A 609 12.73 -5.48 30.87
N VAL A 610 12.30 -6.43 30.01
CA VAL A 610 13.22 -7.37 29.33
C VAL A 610 14.13 -6.64 28.34
N TYR A 611 13.61 -5.72 27.54
CA TYR A 611 14.41 -4.91 26.61
C TYR A 611 15.42 -4.03 27.36
N PHE A 612 14.97 -3.25 28.36
CA PHE A 612 15.87 -2.47 29.22
C PHE A 612 16.84 -3.37 29.98
N GLY A 613 16.40 -4.53 30.44
CA GLY A 613 17.24 -5.54 31.09
C GLY A 613 18.31 -6.11 30.18
N GLY A 614 17.99 -6.36 28.90
CA GLY A 614 18.93 -6.80 27.86
C GLY A 614 19.94 -5.72 27.51
N VAL A 615 19.49 -4.46 27.37
CA VAL A 615 20.37 -3.30 27.20
C VAL A 615 21.31 -3.15 28.40
N ILE A 616 20.80 -3.23 29.63
CA ILE A 616 21.62 -3.18 30.86
C ILE A 616 22.60 -4.36 30.90
N MET A 617 22.18 -5.58 30.56
CA MET A 617 23.03 -6.77 30.48
C MET A 617 24.20 -6.55 29.51
N LEU A 618 23.94 -5.97 28.33
CA LEU A 618 24.98 -5.63 27.35
C LEU A 618 25.98 -4.60 27.89
N PHE A 619 25.49 -3.55 28.54
CA PHE A 619 26.36 -2.52 29.15
C PHE A 619 27.13 -3.04 30.39
N CYS A 620 26.58 -4.02 31.12
CA CYS A 620 27.24 -4.62 32.28
C CYS A 620 28.25 -5.71 31.90
N SER A 621 28.03 -6.43 30.80
CA SER A 621 28.91 -7.50 30.30
C SER A 621 30.05 -7.00 29.40
N SER A 622 30.02 -5.74 28.97
CA SER A 622 31.14 -5.07 28.28
C SER A 622 32.33 -4.70 29.17
N SER A 623 32.40 -5.20 30.41
CA SER A 623 33.64 -5.17 31.20
C SER A 623 34.56 -6.27 30.66
N PRO A 624 35.69 -5.96 29.99
CA PRO A 624 36.64 -7.00 29.63
C PRO A 624 37.12 -7.69 30.92
N PRO A 625 37.33 -9.01 30.94
CA PRO A 625 38.02 -9.63 32.06
C PRO A 625 39.39 -8.94 32.17
N ILE A 626 39.59 -8.27 33.30
CA ILE A 626 40.87 -7.72 33.72
C ILE A 626 41.88 -8.86 33.58
N VAL A 627 42.81 -8.71 32.65
CA VAL A 627 44.02 -9.51 32.59
C VAL A 627 44.75 -9.25 33.90
N THR A 628 44.53 -10.12 34.89
CA THR A 628 45.42 -10.22 36.03
C THR A 628 46.73 -10.78 35.52
N GLU A 629 47.70 -9.89 35.31
CA GLU A 629 49.11 -10.25 35.39
C GLU A 629 49.33 -10.95 36.74
N ALA A 630 49.51 -12.26 36.69
CA ALA A 630 50.17 -13.01 37.74
C ALA A 630 51.52 -13.43 37.17
N GLU A 631 52.56 -12.73 37.63
CA GLU A 631 53.95 -13.14 37.49
C GLU A 631 54.13 -14.58 38.01
N GLY A 632 54.84 -15.41 37.26
CA GLY A 632 55.34 -16.68 37.79
C GLY A 632 55.77 -17.72 36.75
N GLY A 633 57.01 -17.62 36.26
CA GLY A 633 57.82 -18.83 36.01
C GLY A 633 58.09 -19.22 34.55
N VAL A 634 59.10 -18.59 33.96
CA VAL A 634 60.20 -19.19 33.16
C VAL A 634 59.96 -20.57 32.52
N ALA A 635 59.84 -20.59 31.19
CA ALA A 635 60.51 -21.58 30.35
C ALA A 635 60.77 -21.00 28.95
N CYS A 636 62.03 -20.65 28.71
CA CYS A 636 62.55 -20.23 27.42
C CYS A 636 62.91 -21.49 26.60
N SER A 637 62.33 -21.66 25.39
CA SER A 637 62.98 -22.46 24.34
C SER A 637 62.42 -22.18 22.94
N LYS A 638 63.22 -21.43 22.17
CA LYS A 638 63.61 -21.63 20.76
C LYS A 638 62.53 -21.79 19.66
N ASN A 639 62.51 -20.77 18.80
CA ASN A 639 62.84 -20.77 17.36
C ASN A 639 62.10 -21.67 16.36
N GLN A 640 62.06 -21.12 15.12
CA GLN A 640 61.76 -21.70 13.81
C GLN A 640 60.27 -21.85 13.46
N SER A 641 59.67 -21.08 12.54
CA SER A 641 59.94 -20.73 11.14
C SER A 641 58.95 -21.43 10.20
N PHE A 642 58.40 -20.63 9.27
CA PHE A 642 58.08 -20.97 7.88
C PHE A 642 56.90 -21.92 7.56
N HIS A 643 55.92 -21.31 6.86
CA HIS A 643 55.28 -21.73 5.61
C HIS A 643 54.27 -22.90 5.52
N GLN A 644 53.35 -22.66 4.58
CA GLN A 644 52.40 -23.53 3.86
C GLN A 644 51.05 -23.78 4.57
N ALA A 645 49.95 -23.20 4.08
CA ALA A 645 49.25 -23.52 2.82
C ALA A 645 48.68 -24.95 2.84
N VAL A 646 47.44 -25.07 3.33
CA VAL A 646 46.30 -25.77 2.72
C VAL A 646 45.05 -25.03 3.17
#